data_AF-A0A9J6A423-F1
#
_entry.id   AF-A0A9J6A423-F1
#
_cell.length_a   1.000
_cell.length_b   1.000
_cell.length_c   1.000
_cell.angle_alpha   90.00
_cell.angle_beta   90.00
_cell.angle_gamma   90.00
#
_symmetry.space_group_name_H-M   'P 1'
#
loop_
_entity.id
_entity.type
_entity.pdbx_description
1 polymer ?
#
loop_
_entity_poly.entity_id
_entity_poly.type
_entity_poly.pdbx_seq_one_letter_code
_entity_poly.pdbx_strand_id
1 'polypeptide(L)'
;MPIYKIRGIDVDFPYEAYDCQIAYMEKVIQSLQNRSNALLESPTGTGKTLCLLCATLAWRKSLGGFSVRKSGRRDHISSSQQSDESSQSESSTLPSIVYASRTHSQIRQVVKELKRTNYRPKMVVLGSREQLCIHEEVSQLRGKTQTNACHALCKKRKKRYCAHFSRVAEFMKINPSLGEEPIDIEDLVSILCITRTSQDCGHIICPYNYLIDRGYRKSLNIQWTNSILIFDEAHNLESLCADAASFDLSSGLLTACISEAKNCIDLSIERREMSSDKSCNPITLPFSELEKKIGEVPIDSKELGFTKPGPYIYEFLADLNITQKTANMLIDIIEEATVLLEEDTNTTEDGKTNKSKSTVCRLESMGDILQQIFRDDGNSHAQYYRVHVQEVQGNGMDSFKGKGSRTLSWWCFNPGIAMEQFSRLGVGSIILTSGTLSPMDSFAEELKLDFPVRLENPHVISDNQIWAGAVPVGPSGYTFNSSYRTRDSIEYKQELGNAIVNFARVVPDGLLVFFPSYYILEQCIDCWKTLGHSISMGSSTIWERICKHKLPVVEPRQSSLFPTAIEDYMAKLKDKSASGAVFFAVCRGKVSEGLDFTDHAGRAVVITGIPFATRTDPKVRLKREFLDQQMALQPTGSKVLTGEDWYTQQATRAVNQAVGRVIRHKHDFGAIIFCDERFTYSNRQSQISRWIQPHIKCHSKFGEVVFSLTRFFRDGRIHGPTKLEMMLPDDKETVKSVGNSQSQLHFEKLLTSLVSSVDFPGSTNQLSSSVKQGNSRGRLEDILPANKSSLRSDKLAKILAVKHASNLLVPGRIGMPNSNQKIIDLTKHELADEPPKDVVAPCSTKRPRLALTGSDCQSDHFRKPLDSPDCSSVAHHLLSESDFRYLLNNKKSQYSDNQSTRNSNLDRANLLEDERTSRKTAGLVDLQNEDGILSSAPCNNEEKGSAFLVQVREKLTDTEYHEFVGYMKSLKSKAMKIGQVLQSITRLFSLPDRLPLLHRFKDYVPAKYHSLYDQYLKRNHEVAHL
;
A
#
# COMPACT_ATOMS: atom_id res chain seq x y z
N MET A 1 8.60 -18.02 33.84
CA MET A 1 8.41 -18.43 32.43
C MET A 1 8.33 -19.94 32.41
N PRO A 2 7.22 -20.55 31.97
CA PRO A 2 7.18 -21.98 31.70
C PRO A 2 8.24 -22.42 30.66
N ILE A 3 8.64 -23.68 30.72
CA ILE A 3 9.57 -24.29 29.78
C ILE A 3 8.87 -25.48 29.13
N TYR A 4 8.79 -25.48 27.80
CA TYR A 4 8.14 -26.53 27.03
C TYR A 4 9.18 -27.35 26.27
N LYS A 5 9.24 -28.67 26.52
CA LYS A 5 10.18 -29.58 25.84
C LYS A 5 9.60 -30.04 24.49
N ILE A 6 9.88 -29.29 23.44
CA ILE A 6 9.29 -29.46 22.10
C ILE A 6 10.34 -30.06 21.15
N ARG A 7 10.08 -31.27 20.63
CA ARG A 7 10.99 -32.04 19.75
C ARG A 7 12.43 -32.18 20.29
N GLY A 8 12.56 -32.32 21.61
CA GLY A 8 13.84 -32.42 22.31
C GLY A 8 14.50 -31.07 22.67
N ILE A 9 13.96 -29.94 22.20
CA ILE A 9 14.43 -28.60 22.52
C ILE A 9 13.64 -28.05 23.72
N ASP A 10 14.33 -27.53 24.73
CA ASP A 10 13.69 -26.85 25.86
C ASP A 10 13.42 -25.38 25.50
N VAL A 11 12.14 -25.03 25.34
CA VAL A 11 11.67 -23.70 24.91
C VAL A 11 11.19 -22.90 26.11
N ASP A 12 11.98 -21.91 26.53
CA ASP A 12 11.51 -20.86 27.45
C ASP A 12 10.38 -20.07 26.75
N PHE A 13 9.21 -19.97 27.37
CA PHE A 13 8.06 -19.19 26.86
C PHE A 13 7.51 -18.28 27.98
N PRO A 14 7.18 -17.01 27.72
CA PRO A 14 6.90 -16.06 28.80
C PRO A 14 5.54 -16.23 29.49
N TYR A 15 4.61 -16.98 28.88
CA TYR A 15 3.26 -17.22 29.39
C TYR A 15 2.95 -18.73 29.44
N GLU A 16 1.76 -19.11 29.87
CA GLU A 16 1.23 -20.44 29.57
C GLU A 16 0.86 -20.53 28.08
N ALA A 17 1.38 -21.54 27.39
CA ALA A 17 1.16 -21.73 25.96
C ALA A 17 -0.16 -22.47 25.68
N TYR A 18 -0.91 -22.02 24.68
CA TYR A 18 -2.08 -22.74 24.16
C TYR A 18 -1.65 -23.92 23.26
N ASP A 19 -2.51 -24.93 23.09
CA ASP A 19 -2.18 -26.11 22.27
C ASP A 19 -1.79 -25.75 20.82
N CYS A 20 -2.47 -24.77 20.22
CA CYS A 20 -2.13 -24.25 18.89
C CYS A 20 -0.79 -23.50 18.86
N GLN A 21 -0.34 -22.92 19.97
CA GLN A 21 0.99 -22.32 20.10
C GLN A 21 2.07 -23.39 20.23
N ILE A 22 1.81 -24.45 21.00
CA ILE A 22 2.70 -25.62 21.10
C ILE A 22 2.86 -26.28 19.73
N ALA A 23 1.76 -26.52 19.00
CA ALA A 23 1.77 -27.06 17.64
C ALA A 23 2.53 -26.15 16.66
N TYR A 24 2.37 -24.82 16.76
CA TYR A 24 3.12 -23.85 15.96
C TYR A 24 4.63 -23.93 16.23
N MET A 25 5.03 -23.93 17.51
CA MET A 25 6.43 -24.06 17.91
C MET A 25 7.02 -25.41 17.49
N GLU A 26 6.23 -26.50 17.53
CA GLU A 26 6.60 -27.83 17.04
C GLU A 26 6.92 -27.81 15.54
N LYS A 27 6.10 -27.15 14.72
CA LYS A 27 6.33 -27.04 13.27
C LYS A 27 7.52 -26.13 12.91
N VAL A 28 7.74 -25.02 13.63
CA VAL A 28 8.97 -24.22 13.48
C VAL A 28 10.20 -25.08 13.79
N ILE A 29 10.23 -25.79 14.92
CA ILE A 29 11.38 -26.61 15.30
C ILE A 29 11.56 -27.80 14.33
N GLN A 30 10.49 -28.41 13.83
CA GLN A 30 10.56 -29.44 12.79
C GLN A 30 11.22 -28.92 11.52
N SER A 31 10.84 -27.74 11.05
CA SER A 31 11.42 -27.09 9.86
C SER A 31 12.93 -26.86 10.01
N LEU A 32 13.34 -26.30 11.15
CA LEU A 32 14.74 -25.99 11.45
C LEU A 32 15.59 -27.25 11.63
N GLN A 33 15.08 -28.28 12.33
CA GLN A 33 15.74 -29.58 12.47
C GLN A 33 15.93 -30.28 11.12
N ASN A 34 14.92 -30.23 10.25
CA ASN A 34 14.93 -30.91 8.95
C ASN A 34 15.68 -30.11 7.85
N ARG A 35 16.12 -28.87 8.12
CA ARG A 35 16.62 -27.91 7.10
C ARG A 35 15.66 -27.78 5.90
N SER A 36 14.37 -27.62 6.21
CA SER A 36 13.29 -27.63 5.21
C SER A 36 12.35 -26.45 5.40
N ASN A 37 11.84 -25.86 4.32
CA ASN A 37 10.97 -24.70 4.39
C ASN A 37 9.64 -24.98 5.10
N ALA A 38 9.05 -23.94 5.69
CA ALA A 38 7.75 -24.00 6.34
C ALA A 38 6.79 -22.92 5.83
N LEU A 39 5.51 -23.29 5.72
CA LEU A 39 4.41 -22.38 5.45
C LEU A 39 3.40 -22.52 6.61
N LEU A 40 3.20 -21.47 7.40
CA LEU A 40 2.50 -21.55 8.69
C LEU A 40 1.39 -20.48 8.79
N GLU A 41 0.12 -20.88 8.63
CA GLU A 41 -1.02 -20.02 8.99
C GLU A 41 -1.37 -20.16 10.47
N SER A 42 -1.53 -19.04 11.15
CA SER A 42 -2.17 -18.99 12.47
C SER A 42 -2.91 -17.66 12.65
N PRO A 43 -4.17 -17.66 13.12
CA PRO A 43 -5.02 -16.46 13.17
C PRO A 43 -4.42 -15.28 13.95
N THR A 44 -5.03 -14.10 13.81
CA THR A 44 -4.76 -12.94 14.69
C THR A 44 -5.02 -13.31 16.16
N GLY A 45 -4.36 -12.61 17.09
CA GLY A 45 -4.47 -12.89 18.53
C GLY A 45 -3.90 -14.22 19.05
N THR A 46 -3.47 -15.14 18.18
CA THR A 46 -2.88 -16.44 18.59
C THR A 46 -1.44 -16.37 19.10
N GLY A 47 -0.78 -15.20 19.04
CA GLY A 47 0.60 -15.02 19.50
C GLY A 47 1.70 -15.43 18.52
N LYS A 48 1.39 -15.59 17.22
CA LYS A 48 2.32 -15.94 16.11
C LYS A 48 3.79 -15.54 16.34
N THR A 49 4.06 -14.23 16.33
CA THR A 49 5.39 -13.62 16.42
C THR A 49 6.16 -14.11 17.64
N LEU A 50 5.49 -14.25 18.80
CA LEU A 50 6.11 -14.74 20.03
C LEU A 50 6.46 -16.24 19.94
N CYS A 51 5.57 -17.07 19.41
CA CYS A 51 5.81 -18.50 19.17
C CYS A 51 6.99 -18.70 18.21
N LEU A 52 7.01 -17.93 17.12
CA LEU A 52 8.04 -17.93 16.08
C LEU A 52 9.41 -17.55 16.64
N LEU A 53 9.48 -16.45 17.41
CA LEU A 53 10.70 -16.01 18.09
C LEU A 53 11.18 -17.07 19.09
N CYS A 54 10.33 -17.53 20.01
CA CYS A 54 10.74 -18.45 21.08
C CYS A 54 11.23 -19.80 20.51
N ALA A 55 10.50 -20.39 19.55
CA ALA A 55 10.89 -21.65 18.92
C ALA A 55 12.22 -21.53 18.15
N THR A 56 12.38 -20.48 17.34
CA THR A 56 13.60 -20.26 16.55
C THR A 56 14.80 -20.00 17.46
N LEU A 57 14.64 -19.17 18.49
CA LEU A 57 15.72 -18.80 19.41
C LEU A 57 16.07 -19.93 20.38
N ALA A 58 15.11 -20.75 20.82
CA ALA A 58 15.37 -21.96 21.60
C ALA A 58 16.17 -22.99 20.78
N TRP A 59 15.74 -23.27 19.54
CA TRP A 59 16.49 -24.15 18.63
C TRP A 59 17.91 -23.63 18.39
N ARG A 60 18.05 -22.33 18.09
CA ARG A 60 19.38 -21.73 17.86
C ARG A 60 20.26 -21.74 19.12
N LYS A 61 19.68 -21.53 20.31
CA LYS A 61 20.35 -21.64 21.62
C LYS A 61 20.84 -23.07 21.90
N SER A 62 20.10 -24.09 21.47
CA SER A 62 20.46 -25.51 21.64
C SER A 62 21.73 -25.92 20.87
N LEU A 63 22.01 -25.28 19.74
CA LEU A 63 23.23 -25.49 18.96
C LEU A 63 24.48 -24.80 19.56
N GLY A 64 24.30 -24.01 20.63
CA GLY A 64 25.35 -23.22 21.27
C GLY A 64 24.85 -21.82 21.62
N GLY A 65 25.39 -21.26 22.70
CA GLY A 65 24.99 -19.95 23.22
C GLY A 65 25.11 -18.81 22.20
N PHE A 66 24.35 -17.73 22.41
CA PHE A 66 24.30 -16.58 21.50
C PHE A 66 25.63 -15.81 21.39
N SER A 67 26.54 -15.94 22.35
CA SER A 67 27.84 -15.25 22.37
C SER A 67 28.99 -16.20 22.01
N VAL A 68 29.39 -16.20 20.73
CA VAL A 68 30.65 -16.81 20.26
C VAL A 68 31.32 -15.91 19.23
N ARG A 69 32.16 -14.97 19.70
CA ARG A 69 33.26 -14.40 18.88
C ARG A 69 34.41 -13.86 19.75
N LYS A 70 34.98 -14.71 20.62
CA LYS A 70 36.31 -14.43 21.19
C LYS A 70 37.32 -14.42 20.03
N SER A 71 37.69 -13.23 19.58
CA SER A 71 38.80 -13.06 18.63
C SER A 71 40.08 -13.53 19.31
N GLY A 72 40.63 -14.65 18.83
CA GLY A 72 41.80 -15.27 19.45
C GLY A 72 43.03 -14.38 19.31
N ARG A 73 43.55 -13.90 20.44
CA ARG A 73 44.93 -13.40 20.47
C ARG A 73 45.86 -14.56 20.10
N ARG A 74 46.73 -14.33 19.12
CA ARG A 74 47.94 -15.15 18.92
C ARG A 74 48.97 -14.71 19.94
N ASP A 75 48.84 -15.16 21.18
CA ASP A 75 49.89 -14.97 22.17
C ASP A 75 51.06 -15.89 21.79
N HIS A 76 52.17 -15.29 21.37
CA HIS A 76 53.36 -16.00 20.89
C HIS A 76 54.11 -16.66 22.05
N ILE A 77 54.06 -17.99 22.13
CA ILE A 77 54.99 -18.80 22.92
C ILE A 77 55.58 -19.88 22.00
N SER A 78 56.89 -20.11 22.10
CA SER A 78 57.68 -20.92 21.18
C SER A 78 58.07 -22.28 21.76
N SER A 79 58.29 -23.26 20.87
CA SER A 79 58.65 -24.67 21.13
C SER A 79 57.56 -25.51 21.86
N SER A 80 57.47 -26.83 21.67
CA SER A 80 58.35 -27.77 20.95
C SER A 80 57.61 -28.65 19.92
N GLN A 81 58.36 -29.44 19.15
CA GLN A 81 57.84 -30.32 18.10
C GLN A 81 57.18 -31.60 18.65
N GLN A 82 56.07 -32.03 18.07
CA GLN A 82 55.88 -33.39 17.56
C GLN A 82 54.70 -33.44 16.56
N SER A 83 54.62 -34.50 15.76
CA SER A 83 53.55 -34.74 14.77
C SER A 83 52.30 -35.34 15.42
N ASP A 84 51.16 -35.23 14.74
CA ASP A 84 50.48 -36.40 14.16
C ASP A 84 49.23 -35.97 13.36
N GLU A 85 48.45 -36.95 12.89
CA GLU A 85 47.73 -36.88 11.61
C GLU A 85 46.37 -36.14 11.58
N SER A 86 45.93 -35.94 10.35
CA SER A 86 44.72 -35.23 9.91
C SER A 86 43.42 -35.56 10.67
N SER A 87 42.76 -34.50 11.15
CA SER A 87 41.30 -34.38 11.06
C SER A 87 40.91 -32.97 10.61
N GLN A 88 40.34 -32.83 9.42
CA GLN A 88 39.77 -31.56 8.97
C GLN A 88 38.42 -31.32 9.67
N SER A 89 38.48 -30.74 10.87
CA SER A 89 37.27 -30.28 11.56
C SER A 89 36.70 -29.07 10.84
N GLU A 90 35.64 -29.25 10.04
CA GLU A 90 34.84 -28.14 9.55
C GLU A 90 34.33 -27.32 10.74
N SER A 91 34.81 -26.08 10.89
CA SER A 91 34.36 -25.17 11.96
C SER A 91 32.98 -24.63 11.62
N SER A 92 31.95 -25.47 11.74
CA SER A 92 30.59 -25.20 11.28
C SER A 92 30.05 -23.89 11.88
N THR A 93 29.86 -22.88 11.05
CA THR A 93 29.31 -21.59 11.49
C THR A 93 27.87 -21.77 11.94
N LEU A 94 27.60 -21.42 13.22
CA LEU A 94 26.28 -21.55 13.80
C LEU A 94 25.27 -20.66 13.04
N PRO A 95 24.03 -21.13 12.79
CA PRO A 95 23.06 -20.40 11.96
C PRO A 95 22.83 -18.94 12.36
N SER A 96 22.89 -18.04 11.38
CA SER A 96 22.36 -16.69 11.49
C SER A 96 20.83 -16.70 11.34
N ILE A 97 20.15 -15.66 11.82
CA ILE A 97 18.69 -15.51 11.65
C ILE A 97 18.42 -14.17 11.00
N VAL A 98 17.69 -14.18 9.88
CA VAL A 98 17.19 -12.99 9.18
C VAL A 98 15.67 -12.98 9.31
N TYR A 99 15.15 -12.04 10.11
CA TYR A 99 13.71 -11.85 10.32
C TYR A 99 13.22 -10.70 9.45
N ALA A 100 12.20 -10.97 8.63
CA ALA A 100 11.63 -10.01 7.71
C ALA A 100 10.14 -9.76 8.01
N SER A 101 9.71 -8.50 8.02
CA SER A 101 8.30 -8.11 8.19
C SER A 101 7.88 -7.02 7.16
N ARG A 102 6.60 -6.68 7.04
CA ARG A 102 6.13 -5.75 5.99
C ARG A 102 6.49 -4.30 6.29
N THR A 103 6.43 -3.89 7.57
CA THR A 103 6.62 -2.50 7.99
C THR A 103 7.50 -2.36 9.24
N HIS A 104 8.09 -1.17 9.42
CA HIS A 104 8.80 -0.84 10.65
C HIS A 104 7.90 -0.82 11.90
N SER A 105 6.58 -0.58 11.76
CA SER A 105 5.64 -0.70 12.87
C SER A 105 5.48 -2.14 13.36
N GLN A 106 5.49 -3.13 12.46
CA GLN A 106 5.51 -4.55 12.83
C GLN A 106 6.86 -4.94 13.42
N ILE A 107 7.98 -4.49 12.85
CA ILE A 107 9.32 -4.74 13.42
C ILE A 107 9.42 -4.23 14.87
N ARG A 108 8.87 -3.04 15.16
CA ARG A 108 8.78 -2.49 16.51
C ARG A 108 7.98 -3.39 17.47
N GLN A 109 6.91 -4.03 16.97
CA GLN A 109 6.15 -5.04 17.71
C GLN A 109 6.98 -6.32 17.94
N VAL A 110 7.71 -6.83 16.93
CA VAL A 110 8.63 -7.97 17.06
C VAL A 110 9.69 -7.71 18.13
N VAL A 111 10.32 -6.52 18.14
CA VAL A 111 11.30 -6.13 19.18
C VAL A 111 10.65 -6.04 20.56
N LYS A 112 9.41 -5.51 20.66
CA LYS A 112 8.66 -5.45 21.92
C LYS A 112 8.30 -6.84 22.47
N GLU A 113 7.92 -7.78 21.61
CA GLU A 113 7.71 -9.17 22.03
C GLU A 113 9.03 -9.86 22.42
N LEU A 114 10.13 -9.61 21.70
CA LEU A 114 11.44 -10.15 22.05
C LEU A 114 11.93 -9.65 23.42
N LYS A 115 11.76 -8.35 23.74
CA LYS A 115 12.06 -7.76 25.06
C LYS A 115 11.31 -8.47 26.21
N ARG A 116 10.14 -9.07 25.97
CA ARG A 116 9.35 -9.85 26.95
C ARG A 116 9.86 -11.28 27.18
N THR A 117 10.79 -11.79 26.37
CA THR A 117 11.35 -13.15 26.53
C THR A 117 12.64 -13.15 27.35
N ASN A 118 13.10 -14.34 27.74
CA ASN A 118 14.44 -14.55 28.32
C ASN A 118 15.57 -14.61 27.27
N TYR A 119 15.27 -14.59 25.95
CA TYR A 119 16.30 -14.68 24.93
C TYR A 119 17.01 -13.34 24.72
N ARG A 120 18.34 -13.38 24.64
CA ARG A 120 19.20 -12.22 24.35
C ARG A 120 20.16 -12.54 23.18
N PRO A 121 19.62 -12.66 21.95
CA PRO A 121 20.43 -12.86 20.75
C PRO A 121 21.13 -11.56 20.35
N LYS A 122 22.41 -11.59 19.98
CA LYS A 122 23.08 -10.37 19.46
C LYS A 122 22.52 -9.99 18.09
N MET A 123 21.73 -8.93 18.04
CA MET A 123 20.91 -8.55 16.88
C MET A 123 21.07 -7.08 16.45
N VAL A 124 20.66 -6.79 15.21
CA VAL A 124 20.52 -5.43 14.67
C VAL A 124 19.20 -5.27 13.93
N VAL A 125 18.55 -4.12 14.06
CA VAL A 125 17.40 -3.73 13.23
C VAL A 125 17.88 -2.83 12.09
N LEU A 126 17.49 -3.15 10.86
CA LEU A 126 17.77 -2.31 9.68
C LEU A 126 16.64 -1.31 9.43
N GLY A 127 17.02 -0.04 9.29
CA GLY A 127 16.15 1.09 8.96
C GLY A 127 16.60 1.80 7.68
N SER A 128 15.74 2.65 7.13
CA SER A 128 16.12 3.53 6.02
C SER A 128 17.02 4.66 6.51
N ARG A 129 17.71 5.35 5.59
CA ARG A 129 18.45 6.59 5.94
C ARG A 129 17.52 7.69 6.43
N GLU A 130 16.23 7.66 6.08
CA GLU A 130 15.24 8.65 6.53
C GLU A 130 14.91 8.49 8.01
N GLN A 131 15.16 7.30 8.57
CA GLN A 131 15.02 6.97 9.98
C GLN A 131 16.37 7.09 10.72
N LEU A 132 17.44 6.53 10.15
CA LEU A 132 18.73 6.34 10.83
C LEU A 132 19.74 7.49 10.66
N CYS A 133 19.45 8.53 9.88
CA CYS A 133 20.39 9.64 9.67
C CYS A 133 20.20 10.78 10.67
N ILE A 134 21.17 10.92 11.58
CA ILE A 134 21.23 11.99 12.60
C ILE A 134 21.95 13.27 12.14
N HIS A 135 22.49 13.33 10.91
CA HIS A 135 23.20 14.50 10.41
C HIS A 135 22.20 15.59 9.98
N GLU A 136 22.19 16.74 10.66
CA GLU A 136 21.14 17.77 10.57
C GLU A 136 20.72 18.13 9.13
N GLU A 137 21.66 18.47 8.24
CA GLU A 137 21.37 18.81 6.84
C GLU A 137 20.80 17.65 6.02
N VAL A 138 21.23 16.41 6.30
CA VAL A 138 20.86 15.21 5.53
C VAL A 138 19.57 14.59 6.06
N SER A 139 19.31 14.68 7.36
CA SER A 139 18.06 14.25 8.01
C SER A 139 16.81 14.99 7.50
N GLN A 140 17.00 16.16 6.86
CA GLN A 140 15.96 16.95 6.20
C GLN A 140 15.66 16.49 4.76
N LEU A 141 16.59 15.79 4.11
CA LEU A 141 16.42 15.25 2.75
C LEU A 141 15.62 13.94 2.77
N ARG A 142 15.07 13.55 1.62
CA ARG A 142 14.27 12.31 1.46
C ARG A 142 14.71 11.50 0.23
N GLY A 143 14.35 10.22 0.20
CA GLY A 143 14.58 9.29 -0.92
C GLY A 143 16.04 9.14 -1.37
N LYS A 144 16.23 8.96 -2.69
CA LYS A 144 17.58 8.87 -3.29
C LYS A 144 18.42 10.13 -3.01
N THR A 145 17.86 11.34 -3.09
CA THR A 145 18.57 12.60 -2.76
C THR A 145 19.23 12.57 -1.37
N GLN A 146 18.56 12.00 -0.35
CA GLN A 146 19.20 11.80 0.95
C GLN A 146 20.35 10.79 0.90
N THR A 147 20.17 9.68 0.16
CA THR A 147 21.18 8.64 0.01
C THR A 147 22.45 9.18 -0.67
N ASN A 148 22.33 9.86 -1.80
CA ASN A 148 23.49 10.38 -2.53
C ASN A 148 24.21 11.48 -1.72
N ALA A 149 23.48 12.37 -1.02
CA ALA A 149 24.08 13.34 -0.08
C ALA A 149 24.83 12.67 1.08
N CYS A 150 24.24 11.61 1.67
CA CYS A 150 24.88 10.79 2.70
C CYS A 150 26.16 10.12 2.20
N HIS A 151 26.11 9.53 0.99
CA HIS A 151 27.28 8.91 0.35
C HIS A 151 28.38 9.94 0.06
N ALA A 152 28.04 11.11 -0.48
CA ALA A 152 28.99 12.19 -0.78
C ALA A 152 29.78 12.63 0.46
N LEU A 153 29.12 12.75 1.63
CA LEU A 153 29.75 13.08 2.92
C LEU A 153 30.50 11.90 3.57
N CYS A 154 30.33 10.67 3.07
CA CYS A 154 31.06 9.48 3.53
C CYS A 154 32.26 9.10 2.63
N LYS A 155 32.39 9.68 1.43
CA LYS A 155 33.56 9.52 0.55
C LYS A 155 34.76 10.25 1.17
N LYS A 156 35.83 9.51 1.53
CA LYS A 156 37.03 9.94 2.30
C LYS A 156 37.88 11.11 1.71
N ARG A 157 37.45 11.78 0.64
CA ARG A 157 38.28 12.72 -0.16
C ARG A 157 37.78 14.18 -0.20
N LYS A 158 36.83 14.59 0.63
CA LYS A 158 36.25 15.96 0.62
C LYS A 158 36.50 16.73 1.93
N LYS A 159 36.58 18.08 1.83
CA LYS A 159 36.80 19.01 2.96
C LYS A 159 35.66 19.01 4.01
N ARG A 160 34.47 18.52 3.66
CA ARG A 160 33.37 18.24 4.59
C ARG A 160 33.15 16.72 4.64
N TYR A 161 33.16 16.15 5.83
CA TYR A 161 32.94 14.72 6.08
C TYR A 161 31.87 14.53 7.16
N CYS A 162 31.13 13.42 7.11
CA CYS A 162 30.16 13.09 8.14
C CYS A 162 30.87 12.71 9.45
N ALA A 163 30.91 13.64 10.42
CA ALA A 163 31.53 13.42 11.72
C ALA A 163 30.91 12.25 12.51
N HIS A 164 29.62 11.95 12.30
CA HIS A 164 28.97 10.78 12.90
C HIS A 164 29.46 9.46 12.29
N PHE A 165 29.69 9.41 10.96
CA PHE A 165 30.11 8.18 10.26
C PHE A 165 31.49 7.70 10.70
N SER A 166 32.45 8.62 10.84
CA SER A 166 33.82 8.29 11.29
C SER A 166 33.84 7.68 12.69
N ARG A 167 32.99 8.15 13.61
CA ARG A 167 32.91 7.70 15.00
C ARG A 167 32.28 6.31 15.19
N VAL A 168 31.48 5.80 14.23
CA VAL A 168 30.82 4.48 14.36
C VAL A 168 31.83 3.35 14.60
N ALA A 169 32.92 3.32 13.82
CA ALA A 169 33.92 2.25 13.89
C ALA A 169 34.78 2.26 15.18
N GLU A 170 34.77 3.37 15.91
CA GLU A 170 35.43 3.54 17.21
C GLU A 170 34.47 3.19 18.34
N PHE A 171 33.26 3.76 18.32
CA PHE A 171 32.21 3.46 19.29
C PHE A 171 31.86 1.97 19.36
N MET A 172 31.83 1.27 18.22
CA MET A 172 31.59 -0.19 18.16
C MET A 172 32.70 -1.03 18.82
N LYS A 173 33.94 -0.52 18.88
CA LYS A 173 35.03 -1.16 19.63
C LYS A 173 34.93 -0.90 21.13
N ILE A 174 34.41 0.27 21.51
CA ILE A 174 34.18 0.67 22.90
C ILE A 174 32.96 -0.06 23.49
N ASN A 175 31.94 -0.34 22.67
CA ASN A 175 30.65 -0.92 23.09
C ASN A 175 30.39 -2.29 22.42
N PRO A 176 31.21 -3.33 22.68
CA PRO A 176 31.07 -4.63 22.02
C PRO A 176 29.78 -5.39 22.37
N SER A 177 29.14 -5.05 23.50
CA SER A 177 27.84 -5.59 23.94
C SER A 177 26.62 -4.94 23.25
N LEU A 178 26.82 -3.93 22.38
CA LEU A 178 25.72 -3.31 21.64
C LEU A 178 24.98 -4.37 20.81
N GLY A 179 23.66 -4.44 20.99
CA GLY A 179 22.77 -5.41 20.34
C GLY A 179 22.57 -6.73 21.10
N GLU A 180 23.22 -6.96 22.26
CA GLU A 180 22.91 -8.10 23.15
C GLU A 180 21.56 -7.93 23.86
N GLU A 181 21.20 -6.69 24.21
CA GLU A 181 19.82 -6.31 24.50
C GLU A 181 19.10 -5.97 23.18
N PRO A 182 17.81 -6.35 22.98
CA PRO A 182 17.06 -5.98 21.77
C PRO A 182 16.89 -4.47 21.67
N ILE A 183 17.43 -3.86 20.62
CA ILE A 183 17.40 -2.41 20.38
C ILE A 183 16.44 -2.12 19.22
N ASP A 184 15.49 -1.19 19.42
CA ASP A 184 14.58 -0.69 18.38
C ASP A 184 15.25 0.41 17.52
N ILE A 185 14.63 0.82 16.41
CA ILE A 185 15.15 1.90 15.56
C ILE A 185 15.27 3.22 16.34
N GLU A 186 14.26 3.59 17.11
CA GLU A 186 14.28 4.83 17.93
C GLU A 186 15.40 4.78 18.99
N ASP A 187 15.57 3.61 19.64
CA ASP A 187 16.66 3.36 20.59
C ASP A 187 18.03 3.57 19.90
N LEU A 188 18.20 3.05 18.67
CA LEU A 188 19.44 3.10 17.88
C LEU A 188 19.77 4.53 17.40
N VAL A 189 18.76 5.29 16.97
CA VAL A 189 18.89 6.69 16.48
C VAL A 189 19.40 7.62 17.58
N SER A 190 19.02 7.38 18.83
CA SER A 190 19.52 8.15 19.97
C SER A 190 21.02 7.98 20.23
N ILE A 191 21.65 6.95 19.66
CA ILE A 191 23.04 6.54 19.94
C ILE A 191 23.98 6.87 18.76
N LEU A 192 23.66 6.48 17.52
CA LEU A 192 24.59 6.59 16.39
C LEU A 192 23.92 6.55 14.99
N CYS A 193 24.64 7.07 13.99
CA CYS A 193 24.34 6.93 12.55
C CYS A 193 24.68 5.51 12.01
N ILE A 194 24.04 4.47 12.54
CA ILE A 194 24.37 3.06 12.24
C ILE A 194 23.75 2.64 10.90
N THR A 195 24.49 2.84 9.81
CA THR A 195 24.03 2.50 8.45
C THR A 195 24.87 1.40 7.76
N ARG A 196 25.82 0.77 8.47
CA ARG A 196 26.81 -0.12 7.84
C ARG A 196 27.37 -1.29 8.69
N THR A 197 26.83 -1.57 9.88
CA THR A 197 27.38 -2.59 10.80
C THR A 197 26.65 -3.96 10.77
N SER A 198 26.03 -4.31 9.65
CA SER A 198 25.35 -5.61 9.47
C SER A 198 26.28 -6.82 9.57
N GLN A 199 27.60 -6.62 9.48
CA GLN A 199 28.60 -7.68 9.34
C GLN A 199 29.09 -8.29 10.67
N ASP A 200 28.81 -7.65 11.81
CA ASP A 200 29.25 -8.10 13.15
C ASP A 200 28.10 -8.53 14.10
N CYS A 201 26.86 -8.55 13.60
CA CYS A 201 25.69 -9.05 14.33
C CYS A 201 25.23 -10.39 13.75
N GLY A 202 25.02 -11.39 14.61
CA GLY A 202 24.62 -12.75 14.17
C GLY A 202 23.16 -12.86 13.72
N HIS A 203 22.33 -11.87 14.06
CA HIS A 203 20.90 -11.86 13.76
C HIS A 203 20.47 -10.47 13.25
N ILE A 204 19.58 -10.44 12.26
CA ILE A 204 19.16 -9.24 11.54
C ILE A 204 17.63 -9.20 11.50
N ILE A 205 17.03 -8.03 11.79
CA ILE A 205 15.61 -7.78 11.58
C ILE A 205 15.44 -6.63 10.59
N CYS A 206 14.63 -6.80 9.53
CA CYS A 206 14.46 -5.79 8.49
C CYS A 206 13.08 -5.88 7.79
N PRO A 207 12.70 -4.90 6.96
CA PRO A 207 11.54 -5.05 6.08
C PRO A 207 11.85 -5.95 4.87
N TYR A 208 10.85 -6.66 4.30
CA TYR A 208 11.11 -7.63 3.21
C TYR A 208 11.81 -7.03 1.97
N ASN A 209 11.48 -5.79 1.62
CA ASN A 209 11.94 -5.17 0.37
C ASN A 209 13.47 -5.04 0.31
N TYR A 210 14.14 -4.98 1.47
CA TYR A 210 15.61 -4.99 1.56
C TYR A 210 16.24 -6.34 1.18
N LEU A 211 15.45 -7.43 1.17
CA LEU A 211 15.91 -8.80 0.88
C LEU A 211 15.46 -9.26 -0.51
N ILE A 212 14.23 -8.93 -0.90
CA ILE A 212 13.66 -9.34 -2.19
C ILE A 212 14.32 -8.57 -3.35
N ASP A 213 14.54 -7.26 -3.17
CA ASP A 213 15.24 -6.44 -4.15
C ASP A 213 16.72 -6.85 -4.31
N ARG A 214 17.17 -7.02 -5.56
CA ARG A 214 18.53 -7.49 -5.88
C ARG A 214 19.59 -6.44 -5.55
N GLY A 215 19.29 -5.15 -5.73
CA GLY A 215 20.21 -4.03 -5.44
C GLY A 215 20.38 -3.81 -3.94
N TYR A 216 19.27 -3.71 -3.20
CA TYR A 216 19.33 -3.56 -1.73
C TYR A 216 19.98 -4.78 -1.08
N ARG A 217 19.64 -6.02 -1.46
CA ARG A 217 20.26 -7.23 -0.89
C ARG A 217 21.76 -7.33 -1.16
N LYS A 218 22.22 -6.98 -2.38
CA LYS A 218 23.67 -6.84 -2.68
C LYS A 218 24.35 -5.91 -1.65
N SER A 219 23.72 -4.77 -1.34
CA SER A 219 24.31 -3.74 -0.48
C SER A 219 24.44 -4.12 1.01
N LEU A 220 23.67 -5.09 1.51
CA LEU A 220 23.67 -5.48 2.93
C LEU A 220 24.85 -6.39 3.34
N ASN A 221 25.47 -7.07 2.36
CA ASN A 221 26.56 -8.04 2.55
C ASN A 221 26.28 -9.13 3.62
N ILE A 222 25.07 -9.71 3.59
CA ILE A 222 24.63 -10.78 4.51
C ILE A 222 25.27 -12.12 4.11
N GLN A 223 25.79 -12.86 5.09
CA GLN A 223 26.18 -14.26 4.90
C GLN A 223 24.94 -15.16 4.98
N TRP A 224 24.57 -15.76 3.85
CA TRP A 224 23.35 -16.56 3.68
C TRP A 224 23.54 -18.06 3.93
N THR A 225 24.77 -18.56 3.82
CA THR A 225 25.11 -19.98 4.01
C THR A 225 24.72 -20.44 5.42
N ASN A 226 23.93 -21.52 5.53
CA ASN A 226 23.41 -22.05 6.80
C ASN A 226 22.54 -21.05 7.61
N SER A 227 22.01 -20.00 6.96
CA SER A 227 21.11 -19.03 7.62
C SER A 227 19.66 -19.50 7.66
N ILE A 228 18.88 -18.95 8.61
CA ILE A 228 17.43 -19.06 8.68
C ILE A 228 16.82 -17.75 8.16
N LEU A 229 15.88 -17.85 7.23
CA LEU A 229 15.14 -16.70 6.70
C LEU A 229 13.66 -16.81 7.07
N ILE A 230 13.15 -15.80 7.77
CA ILE A 230 11.76 -15.75 8.26
C ILE A 230 11.05 -14.57 7.59
N PHE A 231 9.85 -14.79 7.04
CA PHE A 231 8.94 -13.71 6.61
C PHE A 231 7.64 -13.79 7.42
N ASP A 232 7.39 -12.79 8.28
CA ASP A 232 6.19 -12.66 9.12
C ASP A 232 5.22 -11.63 8.53
N GLU A 233 3.92 -11.98 8.51
CA GLU A 233 2.83 -11.36 7.74
C GLU A 233 3.03 -11.41 6.20
N ALA A 234 3.59 -12.52 5.71
CA ALA A 234 3.99 -12.77 4.32
C ALA A 234 2.85 -12.81 3.24
N HIS A 235 1.62 -12.39 3.55
CA HIS A 235 0.43 -12.50 2.68
C HIS A 235 0.42 -11.57 1.44
N ASN A 236 1.51 -10.84 1.18
CA ASN A 236 1.76 -10.09 -0.06
C ASN A 236 3.11 -10.42 -0.70
N LEU A 237 3.83 -11.43 -0.20
CA LEU A 237 5.18 -11.76 -0.66
C LEU A 237 5.19 -12.16 -2.15
N GLU A 238 4.12 -12.79 -2.64
CA GLU A 238 3.95 -13.14 -4.05
C GLU A 238 3.84 -11.89 -4.92
N SER A 239 3.10 -10.87 -4.48
CA SER A 239 3.02 -9.59 -5.21
C SER A 239 4.35 -8.82 -5.17
N LEU A 240 5.02 -8.75 -4.01
CA LEU A 240 6.28 -8.03 -3.85
C LEU A 240 7.42 -8.68 -4.67
N CYS A 241 7.49 -10.02 -4.71
CA CYS A 241 8.48 -10.74 -5.51
C CYS A 241 8.23 -10.60 -7.02
N ALA A 242 6.97 -10.53 -7.46
CA ALA A 242 6.65 -10.25 -8.86
C ALA A 242 6.98 -8.80 -9.24
N ASP A 243 6.67 -7.84 -8.37
CA ASP A 243 6.88 -6.40 -8.62
C ASP A 243 8.37 -6.04 -8.60
N ALA A 244 9.15 -6.53 -7.64
CA ALA A 244 10.61 -6.36 -7.59
C ALA A 244 11.35 -7.10 -8.73
N ALA A 245 10.69 -8.05 -9.40
CA ALA A 245 11.19 -8.70 -10.60
C ALA A 245 10.68 -8.07 -11.91
N SER A 246 9.89 -6.99 -11.85
CA SER A 246 9.28 -6.28 -12.99
C SER A 246 9.84 -4.86 -13.17
N PHE A 247 9.56 -4.18 -14.30
CA PHE A 247 9.80 -2.74 -14.45
C PHE A 247 8.79 -2.06 -15.38
N ASP A 248 8.60 -0.74 -15.18
CA ASP A 248 7.78 0.16 -16.01
C ASP A 248 8.62 1.34 -16.54
N LEU A 249 9.05 1.26 -17.79
CA LEU A 249 9.81 2.29 -18.49
C LEU A 249 8.88 3.30 -19.15
N SER A 250 8.45 4.29 -18.38
CA SER A 250 7.63 5.41 -18.87
C SER A 250 8.45 6.41 -19.69
N SER A 251 7.80 7.09 -20.66
CA SER A 251 8.42 8.20 -21.40
C SER A 251 8.97 9.28 -20.46
N GLY A 252 8.30 9.60 -19.35
CA GLY A 252 8.82 10.56 -18.37
C GLY A 252 10.14 10.15 -17.69
N LEU A 253 10.38 8.85 -17.54
CA LEU A 253 11.67 8.32 -17.09
C LEU A 253 12.72 8.38 -18.22
N LEU A 254 12.34 7.99 -19.45
CA LEU A 254 13.22 8.03 -20.63
C LEU A 254 13.69 9.45 -20.96
N THR A 255 12.78 10.42 -21.11
CA THR A 255 13.13 11.81 -21.43
C THR A 255 14.12 12.40 -20.40
N ALA A 256 13.97 12.01 -19.12
CA ALA A 256 14.89 12.44 -18.07
C ALA A 256 16.26 11.72 -18.16
N CYS A 257 16.30 10.41 -18.41
CA CYS A 257 17.56 9.68 -18.67
C CYS A 257 18.28 10.23 -19.92
N ILE A 258 17.56 10.63 -20.97
CA ILE A 258 18.10 11.28 -22.16
C ILE A 258 18.68 12.67 -21.82
N SER A 259 18.02 13.43 -20.95
CA SER A 259 18.52 14.74 -20.49
C SER A 259 19.77 14.61 -19.62
N GLU A 260 19.79 13.63 -18.73
CA GLU A 260 20.93 13.35 -17.85
C GLU A 260 22.12 12.80 -18.66
N ALA A 261 21.87 11.92 -19.64
CA ALA A 261 22.88 11.42 -20.59
C ALA A 261 23.55 12.56 -21.37
N LYS A 262 22.76 13.54 -21.87
CA LYS A 262 23.30 14.71 -22.58
C LYS A 262 24.21 15.54 -21.67
N ASN A 263 23.76 15.84 -20.45
CA ASN A 263 24.59 16.54 -19.46
C ASN A 263 25.90 15.80 -19.15
N CYS A 264 25.91 14.45 -19.14
CA CYS A 264 27.15 13.67 -19.01
C CYS A 264 28.09 13.85 -20.22
N ILE A 265 27.54 13.87 -21.43
CA ILE A 265 28.31 14.08 -22.66
C ILE A 265 28.93 15.48 -22.64
N ASP A 266 28.13 16.50 -22.36
CA ASP A 266 28.55 17.91 -22.33
C ASP A 266 29.67 18.11 -21.28
N LEU A 267 29.48 17.66 -20.03
CA LEU A 267 30.51 17.68 -18.99
C LEU A 267 31.77 16.88 -19.36
N SER A 268 31.63 15.78 -20.11
CA SER A 268 32.78 14.99 -20.59
C SER A 268 33.56 15.69 -21.70
N ILE A 269 32.94 16.63 -22.41
CA ILE A 269 33.59 17.47 -23.43
C ILE A 269 34.31 18.62 -22.74
N GLU A 270 33.66 19.33 -21.81
CA GLU A 270 34.29 20.39 -21.01
C GLU A 270 35.53 19.88 -20.25
N ARG A 271 35.45 18.69 -19.62
CA ARG A 271 36.62 18.05 -18.99
C ARG A 271 37.73 17.69 -19.98
N ARG A 272 37.43 17.41 -21.26
CA ARG A 272 38.40 17.14 -22.32
C ARG A 272 39.02 18.39 -22.93
N GLU A 273 38.34 19.54 -22.88
CA GLU A 273 38.94 20.82 -23.24
C GLU A 273 39.87 21.34 -22.13
N MET A 274 39.54 21.05 -20.87
CA MET A 274 40.31 21.46 -19.68
C MET A 274 41.43 20.49 -19.27
N SER A 275 41.49 19.28 -19.81
CA SER A 275 42.56 18.31 -19.52
C SER A 275 43.04 17.59 -20.78
N SER A 276 44.36 17.46 -20.93
CA SER A 276 45.01 16.94 -22.15
C SER A 276 44.93 15.42 -22.34
N ASP A 277 43.95 14.77 -21.71
CA ASP A 277 43.71 13.33 -21.80
C ASP A 277 42.71 13.02 -22.94
N LYS A 278 43.10 12.10 -23.82
CA LYS A 278 42.32 11.70 -25.01
C LYS A 278 41.71 10.29 -24.89
N SER A 279 41.73 9.69 -23.71
CA SER A 279 41.33 8.29 -23.48
C SER A 279 39.82 8.03 -23.60
N CYS A 280 38.97 8.98 -23.19
CA CYS A 280 37.52 8.82 -23.30
C CYS A 280 36.98 9.18 -24.69
N ASN A 281 36.17 8.27 -25.26
CA ASN A 281 35.34 8.53 -26.44
C ASN A 281 34.08 9.33 -26.08
N PRO A 282 33.36 9.95 -27.05
CA PRO A 282 32.02 10.48 -26.80
C PRO A 282 31.05 9.34 -26.44
N ILE A 283 30.29 9.52 -25.35
CA ILE A 283 29.37 8.51 -24.82
C ILE A 283 28.04 8.56 -25.57
N THR A 284 27.81 7.64 -26.52
CA THR A 284 26.55 7.56 -27.27
C THR A 284 25.59 6.57 -26.60
N LEU A 285 24.69 7.07 -25.74
CA LEU A 285 23.67 6.26 -25.07
C LEU A 285 22.38 6.18 -25.93
N PRO A 286 21.93 4.98 -26.37
CA PRO A 286 20.88 4.78 -27.39
C PRO A 286 19.44 5.02 -26.90
N PHE A 287 19.26 5.88 -25.90
CA PHE A 287 17.96 6.08 -25.23
C PHE A 287 16.99 6.93 -26.07
N SER A 288 17.49 7.77 -26.98
CA SER A 288 16.66 8.57 -27.90
C SER A 288 16.00 7.67 -28.95
N GLU A 289 16.75 6.69 -29.44
CA GLU A 289 16.35 5.66 -30.39
C GLU A 289 15.35 4.69 -29.73
N LEU A 290 15.57 4.35 -28.46
CA LEU A 290 14.64 3.57 -27.64
C LEU A 290 13.31 4.30 -27.41
N GLU A 291 13.33 5.60 -27.05
CA GLU A 291 12.12 6.42 -26.90
C GLU A 291 11.35 6.50 -28.23
N LYS A 292 12.06 6.73 -29.35
CA LYS A 292 11.47 6.71 -30.70
C LYS A 292 10.80 5.36 -31.00
N LYS A 293 11.51 4.24 -30.79
CA LYS A 293 11.00 2.89 -31.10
C LYS A 293 9.76 2.54 -30.27
N ILE A 294 9.74 2.89 -28.99
CA ILE A 294 8.53 2.75 -28.13
C ILE A 294 7.38 3.63 -28.67
N GLY A 295 7.70 4.80 -29.23
CA GLY A 295 6.76 5.67 -29.96
C GLY A 295 6.19 5.08 -31.25
N GLU A 296 6.87 4.12 -31.88
CA GLU A 296 6.50 3.54 -33.19
C GLU A 296 5.75 2.21 -33.10
N VAL A 297 5.71 1.55 -31.93
CA VAL A 297 4.95 0.31 -31.69
C VAL A 297 3.46 0.44 -32.13
N PRO A 298 2.88 -0.52 -32.87
CA PRO A 298 1.45 -0.50 -33.19
C PRO A 298 0.62 -0.81 -31.93
N ILE A 299 -0.42 -0.02 -31.67
CA ILE A 299 -1.37 -0.22 -30.56
C ILE A 299 -2.78 -0.13 -31.14
N ASP A 300 -3.37 -1.29 -31.46
CA ASP A 300 -4.66 -1.39 -32.16
C ASP A 300 -5.86 -1.07 -31.24
N SER A 301 -5.71 -1.29 -29.93
CA SER A 301 -6.69 -0.96 -28.90
C SER A 301 -6.02 -0.34 -27.69
N LYS A 302 -6.54 0.81 -27.24
CA LYS A 302 -6.07 1.50 -26.03
C LYS A 302 -6.41 0.74 -24.73
N GLU A 303 -7.35 -0.19 -24.77
CA GLU A 303 -7.72 -1.02 -23.60
C GLU A 303 -6.87 -2.29 -23.49
N LEU A 304 -6.46 -2.88 -24.61
CA LEU A 304 -5.68 -4.12 -24.61
C LEU A 304 -4.16 -3.88 -24.65
N GLY A 305 -3.73 -2.73 -25.16
CA GLY A 305 -2.33 -2.38 -25.40
C GLY A 305 -1.67 -3.28 -26.46
N PHE A 306 -0.38 -3.08 -26.69
CA PHE A 306 0.46 -4.03 -27.42
C PHE A 306 1.07 -5.02 -26.42
N THR A 307 1.04 -6.32 -26.72
CA THR A 307 1.59 -7.36 -25.83
C THR A 307 2.39 -8.40 -26.63
N LYS A 308 3.54 -8.82 -26.10
CA LYS A 308 4.36 -9.93 -26.63
C LYS A 308 4.87 -10.85 -25.50
N PRO A 309 5.29 -12.09 -25.82
CA PRO A 309 5.99 -12.96 -24.87
C PRO A 309 7.25 -12.28 -24.30
N GLY A 310 7.62 -12.59 -23.06
CA GLY A 310 8.75 -11.96 -22.37
C GLY A 310 10.09 -11.93 -23.13
N PRO A 311 10.49 -13.00 -23.86
CA PRO A 311 11.73 -13.01 -24.66
C PRO A 311 11.78 -11.97 -25.80
N TYR A 312 10.64 -11.43 -26.24
CA TYR A 312 10.58 -10.36 -27.24
C TYR A 312 11.38 -9.11 -26.83
N ILE A 313 11.68 -8.93 -25.53
CA ILE A 313 12.54 -7.83 -25.07
C ILE A 313 13.94 -7.88 -25.70
N TYR A 314 14.48 -9.07 -25.97
CA TYR A 314 15.80 -9.22 -26.58
C TYR A 314 15.78 -8.87 -28.07
N GLU A 315 14.75 -9.30 -28.81
CA GLU A 315 14.51 -8.86 -30.19
C GLU A 315 14.33 -7.33 -30.25
N PHE A 316 13.49 -6.78 -29.37
CA PHE A 316 13.19 -5.36 -29.31
C PHE A 316 14.43 -4.50 -28.97
N LEU A 317 15.38 -5.02 -28.20
CA LEU A 317 16.64 -4.35 -27.87
C LEU A 317 17.75 -4.62 -28.90
N ALA A 318 17.75 -5.77 -29.57
CA ALA A 318 18.75 -6.15 -30.58
C ALA A 318 18.76 -5.19 -31.79
N ASP A 319 17.61 -4.74 -32.29
CA ASP A 319 17.58 -3.75 -33.40
C ASP A 319 18.15 -2.38 -33.00
N LEU A 320 18.35 -2.13 -31.70
CA LEU A 320 19.03 -0.95 -31.15
C LEU A 320 20.52 -1.22 -30.86
N ASN A 321 21.05 -2.36 -31.31
CA ASN A 321 22.35 -2.92 -30.97
C ASN A 321 22.58 -3.19 -29.46
N ILE A 322 21.50 -3.31 -28.67
CA ILE A 322 21.57 -3.65 -27.24
C ILE A 322 21.43 -5.17 -27.09
N THR A 323 22.55 -5.80 -26.76
CA THR A 323 22.77 -7.26 -26.66
C THR A 323 23.47 -7.57 -25.34
N GLN A 324 23.59 -8.84 -24.91
CA GLN A 324 24.33 -9.21 -23.68
C GLN A 324 25.70 -8.54 -23.56
N LYS A 325 26.47 -8.47 -24.66
CA LYS A 325 27.82 -7.87 -24.68
C LYS A 325 27.79 -6.34 -24.59
N THR A 326 26.90 -5.69 -25.34
CA THR A 326 26.78 -4.23 -25.34
C THR A 326 26.04 -3.69 -24.12
N ALA A 327 25.13 -4.48 -23.52
CA ALA A 327 24.45 -4.14 -22.29
C ALA A 327 25.41 -4.03 -21.11
N ASN A 328 26.38 -4.95 -20.97
CA ASN A 328 27.42 -4.84 -19.93
C ASN A 328 28.22 -3.53 -20.08
N MET A 329 28.73 -3.25 -21.28
CA MET A 329 29.44 -1.99 -21.54
C MET A 329 28.56 -0.75 -21.31
N LEU A 330 27.26 -0.81 -21.63
CA LEU A 330 26.32 0.27 -21.32
C LEU A 330 26.08 0.43 -19.82
N ILE A 331 26.04 -0.65 -19.04
CA ILE A 331 25.94 -0.61 -17.57
C ILE A 331 27.19 0.04 -16.98
N ASP A 332 28.39 -0.37 -17.40
CA ASP A 332 29.66 0.20 -16.96
C ASP A 332 29.70 1.72 -17.25
N ILE A 333 29.33 2.12 -18.47
CA ILE A 333 29.22 3.52 -18.90
C ILE A 333 28.15 4.30 -18.09
N ILE A 334 27.02 3.67 -17.73
CA ILE A 334 26.00 4.29 -16.88
C ILE A 334 26.50 4.51 -15.45
N GLU A 335 27.28 3.57 -14.89
CA GLU A 335 27.89 3.71 -13.57
C GLU A 335 28.95 4.83 -13.57
N GLU A 336 29.81 4.92 -14.60
CA GLU A 336 30.75 6.04 -14.79
C GLU A 336 30.03 7.39 -14.96
N ALA A 337 29.03 7.46 -15.85
CA ALA A 337 28.23 8.66 -16.09
C ALA A 337 27.51 9.16 -14.83
N THR A 338 26.99 8.23 -14.02
CA THR A 338 26.39 8.55 -12.70
C THR A 338 27.43 9.17 -11.76
N VAL A 339 28.65 8.64 -11.71
CA VAL A 339 29.74 9.21 -10.91
C VAL A 339 30.13 10.61 -11.38
N LEU A 340 30.18 10.86 -12.70
CA LEU A 340 30.46 12.20 -13.25
C LEU A 340 29.40 13.24 -12.85
N LEU A 341 28.11 12.88 -12.87
CA LEU A 341 27.03 13.76 -12.38
C LEU A 341 27.09 13.99 -10.85
N GLU A 342 27.46 12.96 -10.07
CA GLU A 342 27.72 13.14 -8.63
C GLU A 342 28.91 14.06 -8.34
N GLU A 343 29.90 14.12 -9.22
CA GLU A 343 31.04 15.03 -9.06
C GLU A 343 30.69 16.46 -9.42
N ASP A 344 30.11 16.70 -10.60
CA ASP A 344 29.81 18.05 -11.09
C ASP A 344 28.89 18.84 -10.14
N THR A 345 27.83 18.19 -9.64
CA THR A 345 26.92 18.74 -8.63
C THR A 345 27.58 19.15 -7.31
N ASN A 346 28.88 18.85 -7.13
CA ASN A 346 29.70 19.22 -5.98
C ASN A 346 30.87 20.17 -6.31
N THR A 347 31.13 20.52 -7.58
CA THR A 347 32.32 21.30 -8.01
C THR A 347 32.02 22.73 -8.48
N THR A 348 30.89 23.31 -8.08
CA THR A 348 30.61 24.74 -8.30
C THR A 348 31.48 25.61 -7.38
N GLU A 349 32.67 25.97 -7.87
CA GLU A 349 33.65 26.82 -7.17
C GLU A 349 33.25 28.30 -7.16
N ASP A 350 32.21 28.65 -6.39
CA ASP A 350 32.08 30.00 -5.85
C ASP A 350 31.39 29.97 -4.47
N GLY A 351 31.69 30.96 -3.62
CA GLY A 351 31.33 30.97 -2.19
C GLY A 351 29.83 31.08 -1.86
N LYS A 352 28.95 30.96 -2.86
CA LYS A 352 27.49 31.06 -2.75
C LYS A 352 26.86 29.71 -3.08
N THR A 353 26.51 28.95 -2.04
CA THR A 353 25.73 27.71 -2.21
C THR A 353 24.35 28.03 -2.78
N ASN A 354 24.19 27.93 -4.09
CA ASN A 354 22.88 27.88 -4.72
C ASN A 354 22.10 26.70 -4.13
N LYS A 355 20.84 26.91 -3.74
CA LYS A 355 19.93 25.84 -3.32
C LYS A 355 19.38 25.05 -4.52
N SER A 356 20.24 24.77 -5.51
CA SER A 356 19.95 23.85 -6.60
C SER A 356 19.69 22.47 -6.00
N LYS A 357 18.48 21.95 -6.23
CA LYS A 357 18.05 20.65 -5.72
C LYS A 357 19.02 19.58 -6.21
N SER A 358 19.55 18.75 -5.30
CA SER A 358 20.26 17.53 -5.68
C SER A 358 19.25 16.59 -6.36
N THR A 359 19.20 16.68 -7.69
CA THR A 359 18.31 15.89 -8.54
C THR A 359 18.73 14.45 -8.46
N VAL A 360 17.78 13.56 -8.20
CA VAL A 360 17.99 12.11 -8.24
C VAL A 360 18.47 11.72 -9.63
N CYS A 361 19.63 11.08 -9.72
CA CYS A 361 20.07 10.47 -10.97
C CYS A 361 19.12 9.31 -11.32
N ARG A 362 18.55 9.36 -12.52
CA ARG A 362 17.62 8.38 -13.07
C ARG A 362 18.32 7.43 -14.04
N LEU A 363 19.48 7.81 -14.60
CA LEU A 363 20.35 6.90 -15.36
C LEU A 363 20.62 5.59 -14.62
N GLU A 364 20.84 5.66 -13.29
CA GLU A 364 20.93 4.49 -12.38
C GLU A 364 19.84 3.44 -12.69
N SER A 365 18.59 3.89 -12.79
CA SER A 365 17.41 3.03 -13.02
C SER A 365 17.39 2.37 -14.41
N MET A 366 18.09 2.93 -15.40
CA MET A 366 18.30 2.27 -16.69
C MET A 366 19.39 1.20 -16.59
N GLY A 367 20.43 1.43 -15.78
CA GLY A 367 21.42 0.41 -15.40
C GLY A 367 20.76 -0.77 -14.67
N ASP A 368 19.88 -0.49 -13.70
CA ASP A 368 19.08 -1.51 -13.01
C ASP A 368 18.23 -2.35 -14.00
N ILE A 369 17.53 -1.69 -14.93
CA ILE A 369 16.73 -2.35 -15.99
C ILE A 369 17.59 -3.26 -16.88
N LEU A 370 18.77 -2.79 -17.31
CA LEU A 370 19.69 -3.61 -18.10
C LEU A 370 20.24 -4.79 -17.29
N GLN A 371 20.64 -4.59 -16.02
CA GLN A 371 21.06 -5.66 -15.10
C GLN A 371 19.94 -6.68 -14.81
N GLN A 372 18.67 -6.31 -14.98
CA GLN A 372 17.49 -7.16 -14.79
C GLN A 372 17.13 -7.97 -16.05
N ILE A 373 17.33 -7.41 -17.25
CA ILE A 373 17.08 -8.08 -18.55
C ILE A 373 18.22 -9.05 -18.90
N PHE A 374 19.46 -8.60 -18.79
CA PHE A 374 20.68 -9.31 -19.23
C PHE A 374 21.36 -10.08 -18.07
N ARG A 375 20.54 -10.59 -17.15
CA ARG A 375 20.92 -11.14 -15.85
C ARG A 375 21.57 -12.54 -15.85
N ASP A 376 21.23 -13.38 -16.82
CA ASP A 376 21.69 -14.76 -16.98
C ASP A 376 21.91 -15.00 -18.49
N ASP A 377 23.10 -15.46 -18.93
CA ASP A 377 23.44 -15.53 -20.38
C ASP A 377 22.50 -16.43 -21.21
N GLY A 378 21.82 -17.39 -20.56
CA GLY A 378 20.86 -18.28 -21.22
C GLY A 378 19.44 -17.72 -21.39
N ASN A 379 19.12 -16.52 -20.85
CA ASN A 379 17.84 -15.81 -20.98
C ASN A 379 16.54 -16.59 -20.62
N SER A 380 16.65 -17.82 -20.11
CA SER A 380 15.53 -18.75 -19.89
C SER A 380 14.48 -18.24 -18.90
N HIS A 381 14.83 -17.32 -18.02
CA HIS A 381 13.91 -16.67 -17.10
C HIS A 381 12.84 -15.83 -17.81
N ALA A 382 13.13 -15.28 -19.00
CA ALA A 382 12.24 -14.37 -19.72
C ALA A 382 10.91 -15.03 -20.17
N GLN A 383 10.84 -16.36 -20.25
CA GLN A 383 9.57 -17.08 -20.49
C GLN A 383 8.48 -16.72 -19.45
N TYR A 384 8.90 -16.37 -18.23
CA TYR A 384 8.04 -15.99 -17.12
C TYR A 384 7.53 -14.54 -17.15
N TYR A 385 7.89 -13.79 -18.18
CA TYR A 385 7.60 -12.36 -18.33
C TYR A 385 6.63 -12.12 -19.50
N ARG A 386 6.01 -10.95 -19.54
CA ARG A 386 5.37 -10.41 -20.75
C ARG A 386 5.87 -9.00 -21.01
N VAL A 387 6.13 -8.69 -22.28
CA VAL A 387 6.39 -7.32 -22.75
C VAL A 387 5.03 -6.67 -23.04
N HIS A 388 4.77 -5.49 -22.49
CA HIS A 388 3.51 -4.77 -22.67
C HIS A 388 3.75 -3.27 -22.90
N VAL A 389 3.10 -2.70 -23.92
CA VAL A 389 3.16 -1.25 -24.20
C VAL A 389 1.75 -0.68 -24.21
N GLN A 390 1.54 0.34 -23.37
CA GLN A 390 0.26 1.05 -23.23
C GLN A 390 0.43 2.56 -23.40
N GLU A 391 -0.63 3.21 -23.91
CA GLU A 391 -0.72 4.66 -24.06
C GLU A 391 -1.44 5.26 -22.85
N VAL A 392 -0.70 5.97 -22.00
CA VAL A 392 -1.21 6.65 -20.81
C VAL A 392 -1.66 8.06 -21.19
N GLN A 393 -2.91 8.41 -20.86
CA GLN A 393 -3.42 9.76 -21.05
C GLN A 393 -2.78 10.71 -20.04
N GLY A 394 -1.93 11.63 -20.50
CA GLY A 394 -1.28 12.63 -19.65
C GLY A 394 -2.28 13.63 -19.06
N ASN A 395 -2.07 14.01 -17.79
CA ASN A 395 -2.92 14.98 -17.10
C ASN A 395 -2.77 16.40 -17.67
N GLY A 396 -3.88 17.01 -18.07
CA GLY A 396 -4.04 18.46 -18.23
C GLY A 396 -3.32 19.10 -19.41
N MET A 397 -1.98 19.13 -19.37
CA MET A 397 -1.15 19.98 -20.22
C MET A 397 -0.73 19.30 -21.53
N ASP A 398 -0.21 18.07 -21.48
CA ASP A 398 0.35 17.40 -22.66
C ASP A 398 -0.68 16.97 -23.70
N SER A 399 -1.96 16.83 -23.31
CA SER A 399 -3.04 16.54 -24.25
C SER A 399 -3.14 17.58 -25.39
N PHE A 400 -2.67 18.82 -25.18
CA PHE A 400 -2.64 19.86 -26.22
C PHE A 400 -1.61 19.62 -27.33
N LYS A 401 -0.63 18.73 -27.14
CA LYS A 401 0.37 18.36 -28.16
C LYS A 401 0.02 17.09 -28.94
N GLY A 402 -1.01 16.34 -28.54
CA GLY A 402 -1.48 15.14 -29.27
C GLY A 402 -0.57 13.91 -29.24
N LYS A 403 0.64 14.01 -28.66
CA LYS A 403 1.48 12.83 -28.36
C LYS A 403 0.95 12.14 -27.11
N GLY A 404 0.36 10.96 -27.25
CA GLY A 404 0.08 10.07 -26.12
C GLY A 404 1.39 9.60 -25.49
N SER A 405 1.49 9.65 -24.15
CA SER A 405 2.68 9.16 -23.45
C SER A 405 2.64 7.64 -23.41
N ARG A 406 3.72 6.97 -23.83
CA ARG A 406 3.80 5.51 -23.82
C ARG A 406 4.69 5.02 -22.68
N THR A 407 4.33 3.85 -22.16
CA THR A 407 5.12 3.12 -21.16
C THR A 407 5.40 1.72 -21.70
N LEU A 408 6.68 1.37 -21.79
CA LEU A 408 7.15 0.01 -22.06
C LEU A 408 7.29 -0.71 -20.72
N SER A 409 6.67 -1.88 -20.60
CA SER A 409 6.52 -2.60 -19.33
C SER A 409 7.02 -4.03 -19.52
N TRP A 410 7.83 -4.54 -18.58
CA TRP A 410 8.27 -5.93 -18.57
C TRP A 410 7.87 -6.54 -17.24
N TRP A 411 6.74 -7.25 -17.24
CA TRP A 411 6.12 -7.76 -16.02
C TRP A 411 6.44 -9.24 -15.83
N CYS A 412 7.02 -9.56 -14.67
CA CYS A 412 7.22 -10.92 -14.21
C CYS A 412 5.93 -11.44 -13.59
N PHE A 413 5.49 -12.64 -13.97
CA PHE A 413 4.31 -13.29 -13.39
C PHE A 413 4.62 -14.55 -12.56
N ASN A 414 5.91 -14.88 -12.39
CA ASN A 414 6.44 -15.98 -11.58
C ASN A 414 7.28 -15.44 -10.40
N PRO A 415 6.69 -15.14 -9.24
CA PRO A 415 7.42 -14.57 -8.10
C PRO A 415 8.50 -15.50 -7.53
N GLY A 416 8.42 -16.81 -7.80
CA GLY A 416 9.45 -17.77 -7.42
C GLY A 416 10.86 -17.43 -7.92
N ILE A 417 11.02 -16.62 -8.98
CA ILE A 417 12.31 -16.12 -9.45
C ILE A 417 13.12 -15.41 -8.35
N ALA A 418 12.46 -14.58 -7.53
CA ALA A 418 13.14 -13.87 -6.45
C ALA A 418 13.46 -14.81 -5.27
N MET A 419 12.60 -15.81 -5.05
CA MET A 419 12.71 -16.75 -3.93
C MET A 419 13.76 -17.84 -4.16
N GLU A 420 13.86 -18.36 -5.39
CA GLU A 420 14.84 -19.39 -5.79
C GLU A 420 16.29 -18.95 -5.50
N GLN A 421 16.57 -17.64 -5.58
CA GLN A 421 17.90 -17.12 -5.30
C GLN A 421 18.34 -17.37 -3.84
N PHE A 422 17.43 -17.44 -2.87
CA PHE A 422 17.80 -17.76 -1.48
C PHE A 422 18.31 -19.20 -1.34
N SER A 423 17.68 -20.15 -2.04
CA SER A 423 18.16 -21.54 -2.13
C SER A 423 19.56 -21.59 -2.76
N ARG A 424 19.79 -20.86 -3.87
CA ARG A 424 21.12 -20.75 -4.51
C ARG A 424 22.18 -20.06 -3.64
N LEU A 425 21.78 -19.26 -2.66
CA LEU A 425 22.65 -18.59 -1.68
C LEU A 425 22.95 -19.46 -0.44
N GLY A 426 22.41 -20.68 -0.35
CA GLY A 426 22.67 -21.62 0.74
C GLY A 426 21.88 -21.33 2.02
N VAL A 427 20.73 -20.67 1.92
CA VAL A 427 19.78 -20.51 3.04
C VAL A 427 19.27 -21.89 3.47
N GLY A 428 19.40 -22.21 4.76
CA GLY A 428 19.12 -23.54 5.30
C GLY A 428 17.65 -23.80 5.61
N SER A 429 16.82 -22.77 5.78
CA SER A 429 15.36 -22.89 5.93
C SER A 429 14.68 -21.54 5.66
N ILE A 430 13.60 -21.54 4.86
CA ILE A 430 12.72 -20.39 4.66
C ILE A 430 11.38 -20.66 5.38
N ILE A 431 11.03 -19.81 6.35
CA ILE A 431 9.77 -19.90 7.10
C ILE A 431 8.87 -18.73 6.72
N LEU A 432 7.70 -19.03 6.14
CA LEU A 432 6.68 -18.05 5.77
C LEU A 432 5.49 -18.15 6.71
N THR A 433 5.03 -17.04 7.28
CA THR A 433 3.86 -17.03 8.16
C THR A 433 3.02 -15.76 8.02
N SER A 434 1.71 -15.87 8.29
CA SER A 434 0.73 -14.78 8.33
C SER A 434 -0.57 -15.30 8.96
N GLY A 435 -1.52 -14.41 9.26
CA GLY A 435 -2.89 -14.78 9.64
C GLY A 435 -3.83 -15.12 8.47
N THR A 436 -3.40 -14.93 7.22
CA THR A 436 -4.27 -15.00 6.03
C THR A 436 -3.55 -15.55 4.78
N LEU A 437 -2.93 -16.73 4.87
CA LEU A 437 -2.26 -17.40 3.76
C LEU A 437 -3.21 -18.29 2.94
N SER A 438 -4.26 -18.83 3.58
CA SER A 438 -5.16 -19.83 3.00
C SER A 438 -5.90 -19.27 1.75
N PRO A 439 -6.02 -20.06 0.66
CA PRO A 439 -5.51 -21.43 0.48
C PRO A 439 -3.98 -21.50 0.39
N MET A 440 -3.37 -22.41 1.17
CA MET A 440 -1.91 -22.55 1.24
C MET A 440 -1.28 -23.21 0.01
N ASP A 441 -1.99 -24.16 -0.63
CA ASP A 441 -1.51 -24.90 -1.81
C ASP A 441 -1.10 -23.93 -2.93
N SER A 442 -2.00 -23.02 -3.30
CA SER A 442 -1.75 -22.05 -4.37
C SER A 442 -0.67 -21.02 -4.04
N PHE A 443 -0.53 -20.64 -2.76
CA PHE A 443 0.55 -19.75 -2.33
C PHE A 443 1.93 -20.42 -2.46
N ALA A 444 2.02 -21.72 -2.16
CA ALA A 444 3.23 -22.52 -2.43
C ALA A 444 3.52 -22.63 -3.94
N GLU A 445 2.49 -22.93 -4.75
CA GLU A 445 2.60 -23.02 -6.22
C GLU A 445 3.09 -21.70 -6.86
N GLU A 446 2.56 -20.54 -6.45
CA GLU A 446 3.00 -19.24 -6.99
C GLU A 446 4.48 -18.95 -6.70
N LEU A 447 4.96 -19.28 -5.50
CA LEU A 447 6.35 -19.05 -5.09
C LEU A 447 7.34 -20.09 -5.63
N LYS A 448 6.86 -21.21 -6.21
CA LYS A 448 7.68 -22.32 -6.74
C LYS A 448 8.78 -22.82 -5.78
N LEU A 449 8.50 -22.74 -4.48
CA LEU A 449 9.29 -23.35 -3.42
C LEU A 449 8.50 -24.55 -2.87
N ASP A 450 9.20 -25.65 -2.58
CA ASP A 450 8.60 -26.69 -1.75
C ASP A 450 8.49 -26.21 -0.30
N PHE A 451 7.39 -26.59 0.34
CA PHE A 451 7.05 -26.34 1.75
C PHE A 451 6.52 -27.65 2.34
N PRO A 452 7.42 -28.59 2.72
CA PRO A 452 7.03 -29.89 3.26
C PRO A 452 6.52 -29.79 4.70
N VAL A 453 6.85 -28.72 5.44
CA VAL A 453 6.26 -28.41 6.73
C VAL A 453 5.14 -27.39 6.54
N ARG A 454 3.91 -27.78 6.88
CA ARG A 454 2.72 -26.91 6.79
C ARG A 454 1.88 -26.95 8.06
N LEU A 455 1.18 -25.85 8.35
CA LEU A 455 0.25 -25.72 9.46
C LEU A 455 -0.89 -24.75 9.11
N GLU A 456 -2.13 -25.15 9.41
CA GLU A 456 -3.29 -24.25 9.55
C GLU A 456 -3.79 -24.36 11.00
N ASN A 457 -3.51 -23.34 11.82
CA ASN A 457 -3.95 -23.33 13.22
C ASN A 457 -5.43 -22.93 13.36
N PRO A 458 -6.18 -23.52 14.32
CA PRO A 458 -7.46 -22.98 14.76
C PRO A 458 -7.27 -21.66 15.52
N HIS A 459 -8.37 -20.93 15.73
CA HIS A 459 -8.36 -19.73 16.59
C HIS A 459 -8.51 -20.11 18.07
N VAL A 460 -7.91 -19.32 18.96
CA VAL A 460 -7.93 -19.50 20.44
C VAL A 460 -9.26 -19.12 21.13
N ILE A 461 -10.36 -18.97 20.38
CA ILE A 461 -11.67 -18.54 20.90
C ILE A 461 -12.67 -19.69 20.93
N SER A 462 -13.69 -19.55 21.76
CA SER A 462 -14.86 -20.42 21.82
C SER A 462 -15.95 -19.95 20.84
N ASP A 463 -16.83 -20.86 20.40
CA ASP A 463 -17.87 -20.59 19.39
C ASP A 463 -18.90 -19.51 19.79
N ASN A 464 -18.98 -19.17 21.08
CA ASN A 464 -19.84 -18.09 21.59
C ASN A 464 -19.20 -16.69 21.50
N GLN A 465 -17.92 -16.58 21.13
CA GLN A 465 -17.20 -15.31 20.99
C GLN A 465 -17.23 -14.73 19.57
N ILE A 466 -17.68 -15.51 18.59
CA ILE A 466 -17.77 -15.11 17.18
C ILE A 466 -19.20 -15.26 16.66
N TRP A 467 -19.72 -14.19 16.05
CA TRP A 467 -20.86 -14.26 15.15
C TRP A 467 -20.34 -14.09 13.72
N ALA A 468 -20.66 -15.01 12.81
CA ALA A 468 -20.34 -14.85 11.39
C ALA A 468 -21.59 -15.15 10.55
N GLY A 469 -21.93 -14.26 9.62
CA GLY A 469 -23.18 -14.39 8.86
C GLY A 469 -23.11 -13.84 7.44
N ALA A 470 -23.59 -14.63 6.49
CA ALA A 470 -23.82 -14.22 5.11
C ALA A 470 -25.23 -13.61 4.99
N VAL A 471 -25.27 -12.38 4.46
CA VAL A 471 -26.46 -11.53 4.36
C VAL A 471 -26.71 -11.24 2.88
N PRO A 472 -27.54 -12.05 2.19
CA PRO A 472 -27.77 -11.91 0.75
C PRO A 472 -28.79 -10.82 0.39
N VAL A 473 -29.62 -10.39 1.35
CA VAL A 473 -30.72 -9.43 1.14
C VAL A 473 -30.77 -8.38 2.26
N GLY A 474 -31.25 -7.18 1.93
CA GLY A 474 -31.41 -6.07 2.86
C GLY A 474 -32.80 -5.96 3.52
N PRO A 475 -33.04 -4.87 4.28
CA PRO A 475 -34.29 -4.63 5.01
C PRO A 475 -35.59 -4.70 4.19
N SER A 476 -35.56 -4.32 2.92
CA SER A 476 -36.70 -4.40 1.99
C SER A 476 -36.79 -5.74 1.23
N GLY A 477 -35.78 -6.60 1.38
CA GLY A 477 -35.62 -7.83 0.60
C GLY A 477 -34.80 -7.66 -0.68
N TYR A 478 -34.28 -6.46 -0.98
CA TYR A 478 -33.43 -6.23 -2.15
C TYR A 478 -32.07 -6.94 -2.01
N THR A 479 -31.61 -7.60 -3.06
CA THR A 479 -30.39 -8.43 -3.07
C THR A 479 -29.11 -7.60 -2.98
N PHE A 480 -28.23 -7.94 -2.04
CA PHE A 480 -26.88 -7.41 -1.99
C PHE A 480 -25.97 -8.11 -2.99
N ASN A 481 -25.64 -7.43 -4.08
CA ASN A 481 -24.62 -7.88 -5.03
C ASN A 481 -23.73 -6.70 -5.42
N SER A 482 -22.47 -6.71 -5.00
CA SER A 482 -21.49 -5.64 -5.25
C SER A 482 -20.84 -5.69 -6.65
N SER A 483 -21.33 -6.51 -7.57
CA SER A 483 -20.75 -6.66 -8.91
C SER A 483 -20.89 -5.39 -9.76
N TYR A 484 -20.10 -5.30 -10.83
CA TYR A 484 -20.17 -4.20 -11.80
C TYR A 484 -21.58 -4.00 -12.41
N ARG A 485 -22.42 -5.05 -12.44
CA ARG A 485 -23.78 -4.98 -13.00
C ARG A 485 -24.78 -4.26 -12.09
N THR A 486 -24.51 -4.19 -10.79
CA THR A 486 -25.52 -3.90 -9.75
C THR A 486 -25.07 -2.82 -8.76
N ARG A 487 -23.78 -2.74 -8.44
CA ARG A 487 -23.20 -1.81 -7.45
C ARG A 487 -23.52 -0.33 -7.69
N ASP A 488 -23.77 0.04 -8.95
CA ASP A 488 -23.94 1.42 -9.39
C ASP A 488 -25.41 1.87 -9.36
N SER A 489 -26.36 0.93 -9.18
CA SER A 489 -27.79 1.20 -8.99
C SER A 489 -28.07 2.00 -7.71
N ILE A 490 -29.19 2.73 -7.69
CA ILE A 490 -29.57 3.58 -6.55
C ILE A 490 -30.16 2.72 -5.41
N GLU A 491 -30.86 1.65 -5.77
CA GLU A 491 -31.52 0.70 -4.87
C GLU A 491 -30.48 -0.05 -4.02
N TYR A 492 -29.43 -0.59 -4.65
CA TYR A 492 -28.31 -1.23 -3.93
C TYR A 492 -27.66 -0.27 -2.91
N LYS A 493 -27.39 0.98 -3.33
CA LYS A 493 -26.77 1.99 -2.49
C LYS A 493 -27.66 2.34 -1.30
N GLN A 494 -28.95 2.63 -1.53
CA GLN A 494 -29.92 2.94 -0.47
C GLN A 494 -30.13 1.77 0.50
N GLU A 495 -30.29 0.55 -0.01
CA GLU A 495 -30.53 -0.64 0.80
C GLU A 495 -29.32 -0.98 1.69
N LEU A 496 -28.10 -0.88 1.16
CA LEU A 496 -26.87 -1.08 1.92
C LEU A 496 -26.76 -0.07 3.07
N GLY A 497 -27.14 1.19 2.81
CA GLY A 497 -27.24 2.23 3.83
C GLY A 497 -28.28 1.92 4.90
N ASN A 498 -29.48 1.46 4.51
CA ASN A 498 -30.52 1.03 5.44
C ASN A 498 -30.08 -0.18 6.30
N ALA A 499 -29.32 -1.12 5.75
CA ALA A 499 -28.72 -2.20 6.53
C ALA A 499 -27.70 -1.67 7.55
N ILE A 500 -26.80 -0.77 7.13
CA ILE A 500 -25.78 -0.17 7.99
C ILE A 500 -26.40 0.66 9.13
N VAL A 501 -27.53 1.36 8.91
CA VAL A 501 -28.30 2.01 10.00
C VAL A 501 -28.74 0.99 11.06
N ASN A 502 -29.20 -0.19 10.64
CA ASN A 502 -29.60 -1.25 11.58
C ASN A 502 -28.40 -1.86 12.32
N PHE A 503 -27.28 -2.11 11.63
CA PHE A 503 -26.06 -2.59 12.28
C PHE A 503 -25.47 -1.56 13.25
N ALA A 504 -25.43 -0.27 12.89
CA ALA A 504 -24.97 0.81 13.76
C ALA A 504 -25.81 0.97 15.04
N ARG A 505 -27.10 0.59 15.00
CA ARG A 505 -28.00 0.56 16.16
C ARG A 505 -27.77 -0.65 17.09
N VAL A 506 -27.32 -1.79 16.54
CA VAL A 506 -27.20 -3.07 17.27
C VAL A 506 -25.78 -3.30 17.81
N VAL A 507 -24.77 -3.00 17.02
CA VAL A 507 -23.35 -3.23 17.34
C VAL A 507 -22.90 -2.26 18.44
N PRO A 508 -22.31 -2.71 19.56
CA PRO A 508 -21.69 -1.82 20.54
C PRO A 508 -20.44 -1.15 19.97
N ASP A 509 -20.08 0.02 20.50
CA ASP A 509 -18.77 0.64 20.33
C ASP A 509 -18.35 0.82 18.85
N GLY A 510 -17.23 0.23 18.43
CA GLY A 510 -16.66 0.32 17.09
C GLY A 510 -17.30 -0.62 16.06
N LEU A 511 -17.82 -0.02 14.99
CA LEU A 511 -18.25 -0.70 13.77
C LEU A 511 -17.27 -0.38 12.63
N LEU A 512 -16.70 -1.39 11.99
CA LEU A 512 -15.84 -1.25 10.81
C LEU A 512 -16.61 -1.69 9.56
N VAL A 513 -16.60 -0.88 8.49
CA VAL A 513 -17.34 -1.14 7.25
C VAL A 513 -16.39 -1.04 6.07
N PHE A 514 -16.04 -2.20 5.50
CA PHE A 514 -15.09 -2.32 4.40
C PHE A 514 -15.78 -2.48 3.04
N PHE A 515 -15.43 -1.61 2.10
CA PHE A 515 -15.89 -1.62 0.71
C PHE A 515 -14.90 -2.28 -0.26
N PRO A 516 -15.37 -2.75 -1.44
CA PRO A 516 -14.48 -3.30 -2.47
C PRO A 516 -13.47 -2.28 -3.03
N SER A 517 -13.81 -0.99 -3.07
CA SER A 517 -12.94 0.10 -3.57
C SER A 517 -13.42 1.49 -3.11
N TYR A 518 -12.52 2.48 -3.20
CA TYR A 518 -12.81 3.89 -2.87
C TYR A 518 -13.96 4.47 -3.70
N TYR A 519 -14.10 4.03 -4.95
CA TYR A 519 -15.19 4.46 -5.83
C TYR A 519 -16.58 4.07 -5.27
N ILE A 520 -16.74 2.82 -4.81
CA ILE A 520 -18.02 2.36 -4.24
C ILE A 520 -18.28 3.02 -2.88
N LEU A 521 -17.23 3.16 -2.05
CA LEU A 521 -17.28 3.88 -0.77
C LEU A 521 -17.83 5.31 -0.95
N GLU A 522 -17.26 6.09 -1.86
CA GLU A 522 -17.69 7.46 -2.16
C GLU A 522 -19.10 7.49 -2.75
N GLN A 523 -19.39 6.67 -3.77
CA GLN A 523 -20.71 6.58 -4.39
C GLN A 523 -21.84 6.20 -3.41
N CYS A 524 -21.55 5.35 -2.42
CA CYS A 524 -22.49 5.04 -1.35
C CYS A 524 -22.65 6.22 -0.38
N ILE A 525 -21.56 6.81 0.10
CA ILE A 525 -21.61 7.93 1.06
C ILE A 525 -22.31 9.16 0.48
N ASP A 526 -22.06 9.49 -0.79
CA ASP A 526 -22.72 10.61 -1.46
C ASP A 526 -24.22 10.34 -1.61
N CYS A 527 -24.60 9.12 -2.03
CA CYS A 527 -25.99 8.68 -2.05
C CYS A 527 -26.68 8.76 -0.68
N TRP A 528 -25.97 8.47 0.42
CA TRP A 528 -26.55 8.51 1.78
C TRP A 528 -26.70 9.91 2.35
N LYS A 529 -25.90 10.87 1.87
CA LYS A 529 -25.99 12.31 2.21
C LYS A 529 -27.02 13.06 1.36
N THR A 530 -27.28 12.60 0.13
CA THR A 530 -28.30 13.21 -0.73
C THR A 530 -29.70 12.97 -0.19
N LEU A 531 -30.49 14.04 -0.04
CA LEU A 531 -31.91 13.94 0.23
C LEU A 531 -32.64 13.48 -1.04
N GLY A 532 -33.40 12.39 -0.95
CA GLY A 532 -34.10 11.82 -2.11
C GLY A 532 -35.22 12.74 -2.63
N HIS A 533 -35.32 12.87 -3.96
CA HIS A 533 -36.36 13.70 -4.62
C HIS A 533 -37.81 13.27 -4.35
N SER A 534 -38.03 12.09 -3.75
CA SER A 534 -39.35 11.62 -3.32
C SER A 534 -39.27 11.20 -1.85
N ILE A 535 -39.63 12.12 -0.96
CA ILE A 535 -40.10 11.95 0.43
C ILE A 535 -40.38 13.36 1.00
N SER A 536 -41.23 13.48 2.02
CA SER A 536 -41.70 14.77 2.55
C SER A 536 -40.63 15.60 3.28
N MET A 537 -40.84 16.92 3.28
CA MET A 537 -40.13 17.89 4.11
C MET A 537 -40.11 17.44 5.58
N GLY A 538 -38.92 17.16 6.11
CA GLY A 538 -38.71 16.74 7.51
C GLY A 538 -38.10 15.34 7.70
N SER A 539 -37.90 14.55 6.65
CA SER A 539 -37.25 13.23 6.77
C SER A 539 -35.72 13.32 6.76
N SER A 540 -35.07 12.75 7.79
CA SER A 540 -33.62 12.70 7.92
C SER A 540 -32.94 11.80 6.89
N THR A 541 -31.77 12.18 6.39
CA THR A 541 -30.99 11.37 5.43
C THR A 541 -30.53 10.03 6.00
N ILE A 542 -30.09 9.10 5.14
CA ILE A 542 -29.48 7.84 5.58
C ILE A 542 -28.22 8.12 6.40
N TRP A 543 -27.42 9.10 5.99
CA TRP A 543 -26.21 9.53 6.72
C TRP A 543 -26.54 10.04 8.13
N GLU A 544 -27.54 10.90 8.29
CA GLU A 544 -28.02 11.36 9.61
C GLU A 544 -28.51 10.20 10.49
N ARG A 545 -29.22 9.22 9.90
CA ARG A 545 -29.67 8.02 10.62
C ARG A 545 -28.52 7.14 11.10
N ILE A 546 -27.38 7.13 10.39
CA ILE A 546 -26.14 6.50 10.87
C ILE A 546 -25.53 7.35 12.00
N CYS A 547 -25.35 8.66 11.79
CA CYS A 547 -24.78 9.60 12.77
C CYS A 547 -25.51 9.58 14.11
N LYS A 548 -26.84 9.42 14.10
CA LYS A 548 -27.69 9.29 15.30
C LYS A 548 -27.32 8.09 16.19
N HIS A 549 -26.67 7.07 15.63
CA HIS A 549 -26.25 5.87 16.36
C HIS A 549 -24.74 5.80 16.55
N LYS A 550 -23.93 6.13 15.52
CA LYS A 550 -22.46 6.09 15.58
C LYS A 550 -21.83 7.26 14.84
N LEU A 551 -20.79 7.84 15.45
CA LEU A 551 -20.02 8.94 14.87
C LEU A 551 -19.16 8.45 13.70
N PRO A 552 -19.29 9.01 12.47
CA PRO A 552 -18.60 8.47 11.30
C PRO A 552 -17.16 8.98 11.15
N VAL A 553 -16.32 8.11 10.61
CA VAL A 553 -14.97 8.37 10.07
C VAL A 553 -14.88 7.70 8.69
N VAL A 554 -14.14 8.30 7.77
CA VAL A 554 -13.95 7.79 6.40
C VAL A 554 -12.46 7.71 6.09
N GLU A 555 -12.01 6.61 5.49
CA GLU A 555 -10.61 6.39 5.13
C GLU A 555 -10.13 7.41 4.09
N PRO A 556 -9.10 8.23 4.41
CA PRO A 556 -8.58 9.20 3.45
C PRO A 556 -7.70 8.52 2.41
N ARG A 557 -7.96 8.79 1.12
CA ARG A 557 -7.09 8.37 0.00
C ARG A 557 -5.62 8.82 0.16
N GLN A 558 -5.37 9.93 0.87
CA GLN A 558 -4.03 10.47 1.06
C GLN A 558 -3.31 9.82 2.25
N SER A 559 -2.17 9.21 1.96
CA SER A 559 -1.33 8.50 2.93
C SER A 559 -0.95 9.28 4.20
N SER A 560 -0.86 10.61 4.10
CA SER A 560 -0.47 11.55 5.15
C SER A 560 -1.58 11.90 6.14
N LEU A 561 -2.84 11.88 5.71
CA LEU A 561 -4.01 12.19 6.55
C LEU A 561 -4.47 10.98 7.37
N PHE A 562 -3.93 9.80 7.06
CA PHE A 562 -4.35 8.53 7.68
C PHE A 562 -4.18 8.48 9.21
N PRO A 563 -3.05 8.92 9.81
CA PRO A 563 -2.91 8.91 11.28
C PRO A 563 -4.00 9.73 11.98
N THR A 564 -4.29 10.93 11.46
CA THR A 564 -5.33 11.82 11.99
C THR A 564 -6.73 11.21 11.90
N ALA A 565 -7.02 10.39 10.88
CA ALA A 565 -8.28 9.65 10.80
C ALA A 565 -8.38 8.52 11.86
N ILE A 566 -7.26 7.89 12.24
CA ILE A 566 -7.24 6.92 13.34
C ILE A 566 -7.39 7.63 14.69
N GLU A 567 -6.73 8.78 14.88
CA GLU A 567 -6.86 9.62 16.08
C GLU A 567 -8.30 10.12 16.27
N ASP A 568 -8.94 10.62 15.20
CA ASP A 568 -10.36 11.01 15.16
C ASP A 568 -11.30 9.83 15.51
N TYR A 569 -11.05 8.64 14.96
CA TYR A 569 -11.83 7.44 15.31
C TYR A 569 -11.69 7.05 16.79
N MET A 570 -10.46 7.03 17.31
CA MET A 570 -10.17 6.69 18.70
C MET A 570 -10.68 7.75 19.69
N ALA A 571 -10.83 9.01 19.26
CA ALA A 571 -11.52 10.05 20.01
C ALA A 571 -13.05 9.83 20.00
N LYS A 572 -13.64 9.59 18.82
CA LYS A 572 -15.08 9.33 18.64
C LYS A 572 -15.58 8.07 19.34
N LEU A 573 -14.73 7.04 19.49
CA LEU A 573 -15.03 5.85 20.31
C LEU A 573 -15.15 6.15 21.81
N LYS A 574 -14.49 7.20 22.30
CA LYS A 574 -14.51 7.62 23.71
C LYS A 574 -15.63 8.63 24.03
N ASP A 575 -16.28 9.17 23.00
CA ASP A 575 -17.42 10.07 23.17
C ASP A 575 -18.67 9.28 23.62
N LYS A 576 -19.35 9.82 24.62
CA LYS A 576 -20.56 9.26 25.22
C LYS A 576 -21.84 9.84 24.61
N SER A 577 -21.72 10.74 23.64
CA SER A 577 -22.86 11.32 22.89
C SER A 577 -23.56 10.29 21.98
N ALA A 578 -22.83 9.26 21.54
CA ALA A 578 -23.29 8.22 20.63
C ALA A 578 -23.00 6.80 21.19
N SER A 579 -23.38 5.75 20.45
CA SER A 579 -23.07 4.36 20.83
C SER A 579 -21.64 3.92 20.44
N GLY A 580 -20.71 4.87 20.28
CA GLY A 580 -19.40 4.67 19.66
C GLY A 580 -19.32 5.19 18.22
N ALA A 581 -18.42 4.62 17.42
CA ALA A 581 -18.00 5.17 16.13
C ALA A 581 -18.06 4.15 14.99
N VAL A 582 -18.25 4.63 13.76
CA VAL A 582 -18.24 3.82 12.53
C VAL A 582 -17.11 4.25 11.60
N PHE A 583 -16.24 3.32 11.21
CA PHE A 583 -15.16 3.55 10.25
C PHE A 583 -15.55 2.99 8.88
N PHE A 584 -15.69 3.87 7.88
CA PHE A 584 -15.87 3.47 6.50
C PHE A 584 -14.52 3.40 5.78
N ALA A 585 -14.17 2.22 5.28
CA ALA A 585 -12.84 1.88 4.77
C ALA A 585 -12.92 1.01 3.51
N VAL A 586 -11.79 0.62 2.92
CA VAL A 586 -11.75 -0.30 1.76
C VAL A 586 -10.90 -1.55 2.06
N CYS A 587 -11.25 -2.70 1.47
CA CYS A 587 -10.62 -4.00 1.79
C CYS A 587 -9.13 -4.11 1.39
N ARG A 588 -8.66 -3.19 0.53
CA ARG A 588 -7.24 -3.02 0.14
C ARG A 588 -6.71 -1.65 0.58
N GLY A 589 -7.24 -1.16 1.70
CA GLY A 589 -6.89 0.12 2.31
C GLY A 589 -5.80 -0.04 3.36
N LYS A 590 -5.47 1.06 4.01
CA LYS A 590 -4.61 1.07 5.20
C LYS A 590 -5.37 0.63 6.45
N VAL A 591 -6.70 0.78 6.52
CA VAL A 591 -7.49 0.28 7.67
C VAL A 591 -7.47 -1.26 7.73
N SER A 592 -7.46 -1.93 6.58
CA SER A 592 -7.35 -3.40 6.47
C SER A 592 -5.92 -3.92 6.67
N GLU A 593 -4.90 -3.06 6.76
CA GLU A 593 -3.49 -3.42 6.81
C GLU A 593 -2.80 -2.92 8.08
N GLY A 594 -2.09 -3.80 8.80
CA GLY A 594 -1.16 -3.40 9.86
C GLY A 594 -1.73 -2.67 11.10
N LEU A 595 -3.03 -2.42 11.19
CA LEU A 595 -3.67 -1.80 12.36
C LEU A 595 -4.38 -2.80 13.28
N ASP A 596 -4.25 -2.53 14.58
CA ASP A 596 -4.83 -3.33 15.66
C ASP A 596 -5.98 -2.60 16.36
N PHE A 597 -7.15 -2.72 15.75
CA PHE A 597 -8.45 -2.52 16.41
C PHE A 597 -8.65 -3.65 17.43
N THR A 598 -8.59 -3.31 18.72
CA THR A 598 -8.77 -4.22 19.87
C THR A 598 -10.05 -3.89 20.63
N ASP A 599 -10.72 -4.91 21.16
CA ASP A 599 -11.90 -4.76 22.02
C ASP A 599 -12.98 -3.83 21.42
N HIS A 600 -13.33 -2.77 22.14
CA HIS A 600 -14.33 -1.76 21.80
C HIS A 600 -14.02 -1.03 20.48
N ALA A 601 -12.79 -1.07 19.98
CA ALA A 601 -12.43 -0.44 18.70
C ALA A 601 -12.79 -1.28 17.46
N GLY A 602 -13.28 -2.52 17.60
CA GLY A 602 -13.50 -3.43 16.47
C GLY A 602 -14.64 -4.45 16.63
N ARG A 603 -15.67 -4.15 17.44
CA ARG A 603 -16.73 -5.10 17.83
C ARG A 603 -17.52 -5.72 16.68
N ALA A 604 -17.58 -5.09 15.51
CA ALA A 604 -18.00 -5.78 14.28
C ALA A 604 -17.30 -5.28 13.01
N VAL A 605 -17.12 -6.18 12.05
CA VAL A 605 -16.75 -5.90 10.66
C VAL A 605 -17.92 -6.22 9.73
N VAL A 606 -18.26 -5.26 8.86
CA VAL A 606 -19.14 -5.45 7.70
C VAL A 606 -18.29 -5.46 6.42
N ILE A 607 -18.40 -6.51 5.63
CA ILE A 607 -17.83 -6.62 4.28
C ILE A 607 -18.96 -6.33 3.29
N THR A 608 -18.92 -5.19 2.59
CA THR A 608 -20.00 -4.75 1.67
C THR A 608 -19.84 -5.28 0.24
N GLY A 609 -18.94 -6.25 0.02
CA GLY A 609 -18.71 -6.86 -1.28
C GLY A 609 -17.32 -7.49 -1.42
N ILE A 610 -17.09 -8.17 -2.54
CA ILE A 610 -15.83 -8.86 -2.81
C ILE A 610 -14.86 -7.93 -3.59
N PRO A 611 -13.63 -7.66 -3.09
CA PRO A 611 -12.65 -6.71 -3.65
C PRO A 611 -11.87 -7.27 -4.84
N PHE A 612 -12.61 -7.63 -5.89
CA PHE A 612 -12.08 -8.01 -7.19
C PHE A 612 -11.39 -6.82 -7.88
N ALA A 613 -10.19 -7.06 -8.43
CA ALA A 613 -9.55 -6.13 -9.35
C ALA A 613 -10.26 -6.14 -10.72
N THR A 614 -10.08 -5.08 -11.51
CA THR A 614 -10.72 -4.96 -12.82
C THR A 614 -10.19 -6.02 -13.79
N ARG A 615 -11.06 -6.80 -14.45
CA ARG A 615 -10.64 -7.87 -15.38
C ARG A 615 -9.95 -7.35 -16.65
N THR A 616 -10.18 -6.09 -17.01
CA THR A 616 -9.55 -5.41 -18.15
C THR A 616 -8.25 -4.70 -17.78
N ASP A 617 -7.85 -4.68 -16.50
CA ASP A 617 -6.51 -4.23 -16.13
C ASP A 617 -5.46 -5.11 -16.82
N PRO A 618 -4.48 -4.54 -17.56
CA PRO A 618 -3.54 -5.34 -18.33
C PRO A 618 -2.71 -6.30 -17.49
N LYS A 619 -2.31 -5.93 -16.27
CA LYS A 619 -1.47 -6.76 -15.40
C LYS A 619 -2.27 -7.92 -14.81
N VAL A 620 -3.52 -7.68 -14.41
CA VAL A 620 -4.48 -8.73 -14.00
C VAL A 620 -4.80 -9.66 -15.17
N ARG A 621 -5.12 -9.10 -16.34
CA ARG A 621 -5.45 -9.88 -17.56
C ARG A 621 -4.29 -10.81 -17.93
N LEU A 622 -3.08 -10.27 -18.05
CA LEU A 622 -1.90 -11.02 -18.48
C LEU A 622 -1.42 -12.04 -17.45
N LYS A 623 -1.52 -11.76 -16.14
CA LYS A 623 -1.23 -12.76 -15.08
C LYS A 623 -2.17 -13.96 -15.15
N ARG A 624 -3.45 -13.74 -15.47
CA ARG A 624 -4.43 -14.83 -15.64
C ARG A 624 -4.12 -15.67 -16.89
N GLU A 625 -3.98 -15.03 -18.05
CA GLU A 625 -3.58 -15.68 -19.31
C GLU A 625 -2.26 -16.47 -19.14
N PHE A 626 -1.32 -15.96 -18.36
CA PHE A 626 -0.04 -16.62 -18.04
C PHE A 626 -0.18 -17.88 -17.18
N LEU A 627 -1.08 -17.88 -16.19
CA LEU A 627 -1.37 -19.06 -15.38
C LEU A 627 -2.10 -20.12 -16.21
N ASP A 628 -3.12 -19.71 -16.96
CA ASP A 628 -3.88 -20.58 -17.86
C ASP A 628 -2.95 -21.24 -18.91
N GLN A 629 -1.96 -20.50 -19.42
CA GLN A 629 -0.90 -21.02 -20.31
C GLN A 629 0.07 -21.99 -19.61
N GLN A 630 0.43 -21.77 -18.34
CA GLN A 630 1.27 -22.73 -17.61
C GLN A 630 0.53 -24.02 -17.27
N MET A 631 -0.79 -23.99 -17.06
CA MET A 631 -1.58 -25.21 -16.90
C MET A 631 -1.56 -26.09 -18.14
N ALA A 632 -1.70 -25.50 -19.33
CA ALA A 632 -1.66 -26.21 -20.61
C ALA A 632 -0.30 -26.87 -20.93
N LEU A 633 0.76 -26.54 -20.17
CA LEU A 633 2.12 -27.09 -20.33
C LEU A 633 2.48 -28.13 -19.26
N GLN A 634 1.61 -28.42 -18.28
CA GLN A 634 1.88 -29.42 -17.24
C GLN A 634 1.22 -30.78 -17.54
N PRO A 635 1.80 -31.90 -17.03
CA PRO A 635 1.19 -33.21 -17.15
C PRO A 635 -0.21 -33.30 -16.54
N THR A 636 -1.09 -34.07 -17.19
CA THR A 636 -2.46 -34.34 -16.73
C THR A 636 -2.47 -35.10 -15.40
N GLY A 637 -2.67 -34.37 -14.30
CA GLY A 637 -2.75 -34.93 -12.95
C GLY A 637 -2.26 -33.98 -11.85
N SER A 638 -1.40 -33.00 -12.19
CA SER A 638 -1.06 -31.93 -11.26
C SER A 638 -2.30 -31.11 -10.89
N LYS A 639 -2.48 -30.82 -9.60
CA LYS A 639 -3.19 -29.59 -9.21
C LYS A 639 -2.33 -28.42 -9.67
N VAL A 640 -2.93 -27.45 -10.34
CA VAL A 640 -2.26 -26.20 -10.75
C VAL A 640 -3.28 -25.06 -10.66
N LEU A 641 -2.83 -23.93 -10.14
CA LEU A 641 -3.60 -22.70 -10.01
C LEU A 641 -4.04 -22.11 -11.37
N THR A 642 -5.36 -22.11 -11.65
CA THR A 642 -5.91 -21.40 -12.81
C THR A 642 -5.85 -19.87 -12.64
N GLY A 643 -5.96 -19.13 -13.74
CA GLY A 643 -6.12 -17.68 -13.70
C GLY A 643 -7.42 -17.22 -13.02
N GLU A 644 -8.49 -18.01 -13.01
CA GLU A 644 -9.73 -17.64 -12.31
C GLU A 644 -9.69 -17.95 -10.81
N ASP A 645 -9.00 -19.03 -10.42
CA ASP A 645 -8.74 -19.38 -9.02
C ASP A 645 -7.80 -18.35 -8.38
N TRP A 646 -6.70 -17.99 -9.04
CA TRP A 646 -5.82 -16.91 -8.59
C TRP A 646 -6.58 -15.59 -8.42
N TYR A 647 -7.38 -15.21 -9.42
CA TYR A 647 -8.18 -13.98 -9.39
C TYR A 647 -9.22 -13.98 -8.26
N THR A 648 -9.80 -15.15 -7.96
CA THR A 648 -10.68 -15.37 -6.81
C THR A 648 -9.92 -15.25 -5.48
N GLN A 649 -8.81 -15.96 -5.32
CA GLN A 649 -8.02 -15.99 -4.10
C GLN A 649 -7.44 -14.61 -3.77
N GLN A 650 -6.95 -13.88 -4.76
CA GLN A 650 -6.48 -12.51 -4.58
C GLN A 650 -7.58 -11.57 -4.03
N ALA A 651 -8.84 -11.77 -4.40
CA ALA A 651 -9.95 -11.03 -3.82
C ALA A 651 -10.27 -11.50 -2.39
N THR A 652 -10.26 -12.81 -2.12
CA THR A 652 -10.57 -13.33 -0.79
C THR A 652 -9.45 -13.09 0.24
N ARG A 653 -8.17 -13.08 -0.15
CA ARG A 653 -7.03 -12.69 0.73
C ARG A 653 -7.26 -11.30 1.34
N ALA A 654 -7.79 -10.35 0.58
CA ALA A 654 -8.15 -9.00 1.06
C ALA A 654 -9.39 -8.99 1.98
N VAL A 655 -10.35 -9.89 1.77
CA VAL A 655 -11.48 -10.09 2.73
C VAL A 655 -10.97 -10.66 4.04
N ASN A 656 -10.12 -11.70 3.99
CA ASN A 656 -9.51 -12.33 5.17
C ASN A 656 -8.71 -11.32 6.02
N GLN A 657 -7.97 -10.40 5.38
CA GLN A 657 -7.25 -9.31 6.06
C GLN A 657 -8.17 -8.28 6.74
N ALA A 658 -9.36 -8.03 6.19
CA ALA A 658 -10.34 -7.12 6.75
C ALA A 658 -11.12 -7.75 7.93
N VAL A 659 -11.55 -9.02 7.82
CA VAL A 659 -12.29 -9.71 8.89
C VAL A 659 -11.39 -10.12 10.06
N GLY A 660 -10.10 -10.39 9.82
CA GLY A 660 -9.10 -10.62 10.87
C GLY A 660 -8.86 -9.44 11.82
N ARG A 661 -9.52 -8.30 11.58
CA ARG A 661 -9.45 -7.10 12.43
C ARG A 661 -10.35 -7.16 13.68
N VAL A 662 -11.33 -8.06 13.74
CA VAL A 662 -12.37 -8.12 14.80
C VAL A 662 -11.90 -8.71 16.13
N ILE A 663 -11.05 -9.74 16.11
CA ILE A 663 -10.74 -10.56 17.30
C ILE A 663 -9.23 -10.61 17.52
N ARG A 664 -8.76 -10.14 18.69
CA ARG A 664 -7.34 -9.87 18.97
C ARG A 664 -6.73 -10.63 20.13
N HIS A 665 -7.52 -11.31 20.96
CA HIS A 665 -7.01 -12.19 22.02
C HIS A 665 -8.07 -13.22 22.43
N LYS A 666 -7.65 -14.21 23.24
CA LYS A 666 -8.50 -15.29 23.79
C LYS A 666 -9.77 -14.79 24.48
N HIS A 667 -9.76 -13.59 25.06
CA HIS A 667 -10.93 -12.99 25.75
C HIS A 667 -11.73 -11.99 24.89
N ASP A 668 -11.39 -11.83 23.61
CA ASP A 668 -12.06 -10.88 22.72
C ASP A 668 -13.32 -11.49 22.09
N PHE A 669 -14.24 -10.66 21.58
CA PHE A 669 -15.44 -11.13 20.90
C PHE A 669 -15.99 -10.10 19.89
N GLY A 670 -16.62 -10.57 18.81
CA GLY A 670 -17.23 -9.69 17.83
C GLY A 670 -17.92 -10.39 16.65
N ALA A 671 -18.46 -9.58 15.73
CA ALA A 671 -19.27 -10.06 14.61
C ALA A 671 -18.63 -9.78 13.24
N ILE A 672 -18.80 -10.73 12.31
CA ILE A 672 -18.35 -10.65 10.91
C ILE A 672 -19.59 -10.77 10.01
N ILE A 673 -19.93 -9.68 9.32
CA ILE A 673 -21.16 -9.55 8.53
C ILE A 673 -20.81 -9.44 7.04
N PHE A 674 -21.14 -10.46 6.27
CA PHE A 674 -20.86 -10.54 4.83
C PHE A 674 -22.10 -10.10 4.02
N CYS A 675 -22.18 -8.81 3.68
CA CYS A 675 -23.30 -8.22 2.94
C CYS A 675 -23.13 -8.35 1.43
N ASP A 676 -23.06 -9.58 0.93
CA ASP A 676 -23.13 -9.90 -0.49
C ASP A 676 -23.60 -11.36 -0.69
N GLU A 677 -24.55 -11.59 -1.60
CA GLU A 677 -25.13 -12.91 -1.87
C GLU A 677 -24.09 -13.98 -2.22
N ARG A 678 -22.96 -13.57 -2.82
CA ARG A 678 -21.93 -14.51 -3.28
C ARG A 678 -21.23 -15.22 -2.12
N PHE A 679 -21.29 -14.69 -0.89
CA PHE A 679 -20.80 -15.38 0.31
C PHE A 679 -21.71 -16.52 0.78
N THR A 680 -22.89 -16.72 0.18
CA THR A 680 -23.72 -17.92 0.41
C THR A 680 -23.21 -19.16 -0.35
N TYR A 681 -22.37 -18.97 -1.37
CA TYR A 681 -21.86 -20.08 -2.19
C TYR A 681 -20.69 -20.79 -1.51
N SER A 682 -20.77 -22.12 -1.43
CA SER A 682 -19.74 -22.97 -0.80
C SER A 682 -18.32 -22.72 -1.34
N ASN A 683 -18.17 -22.50 -2.65
CA ASN A 683 -16.89 -22.19 -3.29
C ASN A 683 -16.30 -20.80 -2.95
N ARG A 684 -17.08 -19.91 -2.30
CA ARG A 684 -16.57 -18.67 -1.69
C ARG A 684 -16.27 -18.88 -0.21
N GLN A 685 -17.12 -19.62 0.51
CA GLN A 685 -16.91 -19.94 1.93
C GLN A 685 -15.62 -20.74 2.15
N SER A 686 -15.32 -21.71 1.27
CA SER A 686 -14.08 -22.51 1.33
C SER A 686 -12.78 -21.70 1.09
N GLN A 687 -12.88 -20.43 0.71
CA GLN A 687 -11.76 -19.51 0.50
C GLN A 687 -11.57 -18.52 1.68
N ILE A 688 -12.55 -18.44 2.60
CA ILE A 688 -12.44 -17.66 3.84
C ILE A 688 -11.49 -18.41 4.79
N SER A 689 -10.73 -17.69 5.63
CA SER A 689 -9.84 -18.31 6.62
C SER A 689 -10.54 -19.42 7.43
N ARG A 690 -9.88 -20.58 7.53
CA ARG A 690 -10.46 -21.85 8.02
C ARG A 690 -11.09 -21.78 9.41
N TRP A 691 -10.60 -20.87 10.27
CA TRP A 691 -11.12 -20.66 11.62
C TRP A 691 -12.48 -19.93 11.68
N ILE A 692 -12.91 -19.28 10.59
CA ILE A 692 -14.19 -18.57 10.48
C ILE A 692 -15.25 -19.48 9.84
N GLN A 693 -14.85 -20.35 8.90
CA GLN A 693 -15.76 -21.19 8.10
C GLN A 693 -16.85 -21.91 8.91
N PRO A 694 -16.57 -22.55 10.07
CA PRO A 694 -17.59 -23.26 10.86
C PRO A 694 -18.67 -22.35 11.44
N HIS A 695 -18.39 -21.06 11.61
CA HIS A 695 -19.29 -20.10 12.25
C HIS A 695 -20.20 -19.38 11.25
N ILE A 696 -19.93 -19.45 9.93
CA ILE A 696 -20.67 -18.73 8.90
C ILE A 696 -22.08 -19.29 8.76
N LYS A 697 -23.09 -18.45 9.06
CA LYS A 697 -24.52 -18.78 8.90
C LYS A 697 -25.12 -18.00 7.73
N CYS A 698 -25.72 -18.70 6.78
CA CYS A 698 -26.48 -18.07 5.70
C CYS A 698 -27.87 -17.69 6.19
N HIS A 699 -28.19 -16.39 6.19
CA HIS A 699 -29.51 -15.89 6.58
C HIS A 699 -30.40 -15.70 5.35
N SER A 700 -31.68 -16.05 5.45
CA SER A 700 -32.64 -15.91 4.34
C SER A 700 -33.30 -14.54 4.32
N LYS A 701 -33.46 -13.92 5.51
CA LYS A 701 -34.15 -12.64 5.69
C LYS A 701 -33.34 -11.71 6.60
N PHE A 702 -33.31 -10.42 6.27
CA PHE A 702 -32.58 -9.42 7.06
C PHE A 702 -33.03 -9.34 8.54
N GLY A 703 -34.31 -9.62 8.84
CA GLY A 703 -34.81 -9.69 10.22
C GLY A 703 -34.12 -10.78 11.07
N GLU A 704 -33.74 -11.91 10.48
CA GLU A 704 -33.04 -13.01 11.15
C GLU A 704 -31.61 -12.59 11.55
N VAL A 705 -30.97 -11.79 10.70
CA VAL A 705 -29.66 -11.16 10.95
C VAL A 705 -29.77 -10.23 12.15
N VAL A 706 -30.69 -9.25 12.11
CA VAL A 706 -30.86 -8.27 13.19
C VAL A 706 -31.19 -8.95 14.52
N PHE A 707 -32.09 -9.94 14.53
CA PHE A 707 -32.45 -10.70 15.72
C PHE A 707 -31.25 -11.46 16.31
N SER A 708 -30.56 -12.26 15.50
CA SER A 708 -29.44 -13.09 15.98
C SER A 708 -28.22 -12.27 16.38
N LEU A 709 -27.92 -11.17 15.69
CA LEU A 709 -26.86 -10.22 16.01
C LEU A 709 -27.17 -9.45 17.31
N THR A 710 -28.43 -9.04 17.51
CA THR A 710 -28.88 -8.40 18.77
C THR A 710 -28.76 -9.38 19.94
N ARG A 711 -29.14 -10.64 19.74
CA ARG A 711 -28.94 -11.69 20.74
C ARG A 711 -27.46 -11.89 21.07
N PHE A 712 -26.60 -12.01 20.05
CA PHE A 712 -25.15 -12.17 20.25
C PHE A 712 -24.55 -11.04 21.09
N PHE A 713 -24.79 -9.77 20.75
CA PHE A 713 -24.23 -8.65 21.52
C PHE A 713 -24.89 -8.44 22.89
N ARG A 714 -26.13 -8.89 23.10
CA ARG A 714 -26.75 -8.90 24.43
C ARG A 714 -26.16 -10.00 25.31
N ASP A 715 -26.14 -11.23 24.81
CA ASP A 715 -25.67 -12.40 25.54
C ASP A 715 -24.15 -12.30 25.78
N GLY A 716 -23.40 -11.70 24.85
CA GLY A 716 -21.98 -11.35 24.97
C GLY A 716 -21.68 -10.17 25.91
N ARG A 717 -22.63 -9.28 26.22
CA ARG A 717 -22.50 -8.30 27.33
C ARG A 717 -22.66 -8.93 28.72
N ILE A 718 -23.20 -10.15 28.79
CA ILE A 718 -23.39 -10.90 30.04
C ILE A 718 -22.20 -11.84 30.30
N HIS A 719 -21.55 -12.34 29.24
CA HIS A 719 -20.43 -13.29 29.33
C HIS A 719 -19.05 -12.72 28.91
N GLY A 720 -19.02 -11.53 28.30
CA GLY A 720 -17.77 -10.80 28.06
C GLY A 720 -17.08 -10.43 29.38
N PRO A 721 -15.76 -10.16 29.36
CA PRO A 721 -15.03 -9.88 30.58
C PRO A 721 -15.70 -8.72 31.34
N THR A 722 -16.02 -8.98 32.62
CA THR A 722 -16.25 -7.93 33.60
C THR A 722 -15.15 -6.89 33.44
N LYS A 723 -15.48 -5.59 33.47
CA LYS A 723 -14.51 -4.50 33.38
C LYS A 723 -13.24 -4.92 34.13
N LEU A 724 -12.11 -5.01 33.43
CA LEU A 724 -10.85 -5.21 34.10
C LEU A 724 -10.63 -3.96 34.94
N GLU A 725 -10.94 -4.03 36.23
CA GLU A 725 -10.75 -2.91 37.12
C GLU A 725 -9.25 -2.59 37.09
N MET A 726 -8.94 -1.35 36.72
CA MET A 726 -7.60 -0.84 36.89
C MET A 726 -7.34 -0.83 38.38
N MET A 727 -6.69 -1.89 38.88
CA MET A 727 -6.21 -1.95 40.25
C MET A 727 -5.20 -0.82 40.41
N LEU A 728 -5.70 0.31 40.93
CA LEU A 728 -4.87 1.34 41.50
C LEU A 728 -4.02 0.65 42.57
N PRO A 729 -2.68 0.82 42.56
CA PRO A 729 -1.86 0.37 43.67
C PRO A 729 -2.40 0.98 44.97
N ASP A 730 -2.68 0.13 45.95
CA ASP A 730 -3.19 0.59 47.24
C ASP A 730 -2.02 1.17 48.04
N ASP A 731 -1.76 2.47 47.84
CA ASP A 731 -0.63 3.24 48.40
C ASP A 731 -0.75 3.39 49.93
N LYS A 732 -0.67 2.28 50.67
CA LYS A 732 -0.82 2.25 52.13
C LYS A 732 -0.25 1.04 52.88
N GLU A 733 0.93 0.54 52.50
CA GLU A 733 1.73 -0.27 53.44
C GLU A 733 3.19 0.17 53.53
N THR A 734 3.74 0.13 54.76
CA THR A 734 4.95 0.88 55.14
C THR A 734 6.10 -0.06 55.45
N VAL A 735 6.92 -0.38 54.45
CA VAL A 735 8.09 -1.27 54.60
C VAL A 735 9.40 -0.54 54.33
N LYS A 736 10.44 -0.89 55.10
CA LYS A 736 11.70 -0.17 55.23
C LYS A 736 12.65 -0.40 54.06
N SER A 737 13.56 0.56 53.86
CA SER A 737 14.65 0.48 52.89
C SER A 737 15.65 -0.64 53.19
N VAL A 738 15.88 -1.50 52.21
CA VAL A 738 17.15 -2.20 51.99
C VAL A 738 17.49 -2.02 50.51
N GLY A 739 18.61 -1.36 50.21
CA GLY A 739 18.98 -1.02 48.84
C GLY A 739 19.80 -2.12 48.16
N ASN A 740 19.74 -2.16 46.82
CA ASN A 740 20.82 -2.79 46.04
C ASN A 740 21.02 -2.04 44.71
N SER A 741 21.83 -0.98 44.76
CA SER A 741 22.06 -0.04 43.66
C SER A 741 23.29 -0.42 42.84
N GLN A 742 23.13 -0.97 41.63
CA GLN A 742 24.27 -1.23 40.73
C GLN A 742 24.00 -1.13 39.22
N SER A 743 22.76 -1.07 38.74
CA SER A 743 22.45 -1.12 37.29
C SER A 743 22.39 0.25 36.59
N GLN A 744 22.01 1.34 37.27
CA GLN A 744 21.86 2.67 36.62
C GLN A 744 23.17 3.45 36.43
N LEU A 745 24.19 3.21 37.27
CA LEU A 745 25.45 3.98 37.29
C LEU A 745 26.34 3.82 36.04
N HIS A 746 25.98 2.94 35.11
CA HIS A 746 26.77 2.68 33.90
C HIS A 746 26.31 3.47 32.66
N PHE A 747 25.09 4.04 32.67
CA PHE A 747 24.51 4.72 31.51
C PHE A 747 24.87 6.22 31.46
N GLU A 748 24.83 6.92 32.59
CA GLU A 748 25.17 8.36 32.64
C GLU A 748 26.64 8.64 32.27
N LYS A 749 27.56 7.73 32.60
CA LYS A 749 28.99 7.85 32.26
C LYS A 749 29.27 7.86 30.74
N LEU A 750 28.40 7.30 29.91
CA LEU A 750 28.55 7.33 28.46
C LEU A 750 28.23 8.71 27.88
N LEU A 751 27.28 9.43 28.47
CA LEU A 751 26.86 10.76 28.02
C LEU A 751 27.92 11.84 28.34
N THR A 752 28.62 11.72 29.47
CA THR A 752 29.61 12.73 29.91
C THR A 752 30.82 12.81 28.98
N SER A 753 31.16 11.74 28.26
CA SER A 753 32.33 11.69 27.36
C SER A 753 32.11 12.34 25.99
N LEU A 754 30.90 12.84 25.69
CA LEU A 754 30.56 13.41 24.38
C LEU A 754 30.59 14.94 24.33
N VAL A 755 30.80 15.61 25.47
CA VAL A 755 30.73 17.09 25.59
C VAL A 755 32.04 17.63 26.19
N SER A 756 33.08 17.72 25.37
CA SER A 756 34.34 18.39 25.73
C SER A 756 34.94 19.15 24.55
N SER A 757 34.98 20.49 24.69
CA SER A 757 35.86 21.46 24.02
C SER A 757 35.95 21.49 22.48
N VAL A 758 35.41 22.57 21.91
CA VAL A 758 35.98 23.25 20.73
C VAL A 758 36.05 24.74 21.07
N ASP A 759 37.24 25.23 21.41
CA ASP A 759 37.47 26.63 21.76
C ASP A 759 37.96 27.44 20.55
N PHE A 760 37.47 28.67 20.41
CA PHE A 760 38.11 29.75 19.64
C PHE A 760 37.96 31.08 20.40
N PRO A 761 38.91 32.04 20.30
CA PRO A 761 39.11 33.05 21.34
C PRO A 761 38.49 34.44 21.05
N GLY A 762 38.15 35.16 22.12
CA GLY A 762 37.76 36.58 22.11
C GLY A 762 36.24 36.80 21.95
N SER A 763 35.60 37.78 22.61
CA SER A 763 36.12 38.85 23.47
C SER A 763 35.16 39.14 24.64
N THR A 764 35.72 39.73 25.71
CA THR A 764 35.08 40.26 26.93
C THR A 764 33.71 40.94 26.70
N ASN A 765 32.70 40.84 27.58
CA ASN A 765 32.76 41.03 29.03
C ASN A 765 31.51 40.51 29.80
N GLN A 766 31.68 40.24 31.11
CA GLN A 766 30.86 40.60 32.30
C GLN A 766 29.34 40.95 32.13
N LEU A 767 28.40 40.59 33.05
CA LEU A 767 28.51 40.13 34.45
C LEU A 767 27.20 39.45 34.98
N SER A 768 27.33 38.69 36.07
CA SER A 768 26.35 38.38 37.14
C SER A 768 25.07 37.52 36.91
N SER A 769 25.16 36.27 37.38
CA SER A 769 24.24 35.58 38.32
C SER A 769 22.80 36.09 38.57
N SER A 770 21.82 35.17 38.50
CA SER A 770 21.15 34.62 39.72
C SER A 770 20.19 33.45 39.44
N VAL A 771 20.14 32.50 40.39
CA VAL A 771 19.30 31.28 40.38
C VAL A 771 17.84 31.57 40.74
N LYS A 772 16.89 30.82 40.15
CA LYS A 772 15.68 30.35 40.87
C LYS A 772 15.16 29.03 40.31
N GLN A 773 14.88 28.08 41.20
CA GLN A 773 14.29 26.77 40.88
C GLN A 773 12.77 26.87 40.68
N GLY A 774 12.20 25.96 39.89
CA GLY A 774 10.76 25.74 39.77
C GLY A 774 10.48 24.28 39.42
N ASN A 775 9.64 23.61 40.20
CA ASN A 775 9.51 22.14 40.15
C ASN A 775 8.86 21.63 38.86
N SER A 776 9.37 20.49 38.38
CA SER A 776 8.72 19.66 37.38
C SER A 776 7.51 18.90 37.95
N ARG A 777 6.53 18.63 37.10
CA ARG A 777 5.50 17.60 37.33
C ARG A 777 5.32 16.83 36.02
N GLY A 778 5.21 15.51 36.12
CA GLY A 778 5.33 14.61 34.96
C GLY A 778 4.23 14.77 33.90
N ARG A 779 4.57 14.49 32.65
CA ARG A 779 3.60 14.19 31.59
C ARG A 779 3.32 12.69 31.54
N LEU A 780 2.09 12.34 31.19
CA LEU A 780 1.73 10.98 30.79
C LEU A 780 2.41 10.62 29.45
N GLU A 781 2.60 9.33 29.24
CA GLU A 781 3.00 8.77 27.94
C GLU A 781 1.78 8.63 27.03
N ASP A 782 1.77 9.37 25.91
CA ASP A 782 0.80 9.17 24.83
C ASP A 782 1.46 8.46 23.63
N ILE A 783 0.86 7.34 23.22
CA ILE A 783 1.35 6.52 22.10
C ILE A 783 0.89 7.17 20.78
N LEU A 784 1.84 7.71 20.00
CA LEU A 784 1.57 8.33 18.69
C LEU A 784 2.43 7.69 17.58
N PRO A 785 1.87 7.45 16.37
CA PRO A 785 2.62 6.91 15.24
C PRO A 785 3.53 7.96 14.58
N ALA A 786 4.78 7.59 14.33
CA ALA A 786 5.79 8.49 13.76
C ALA A 786 5.60 8.69 12.23
N ASN A 787 4.83 9.71 11.85
CA ASN A 787 4.86 10.32 10.52
C ASN A 787 4.54 11.82 10.63
N LYS A 788 5.57 12.67 10.72
CA LYS A 788 5.42 14.13 10.80
C LYS A 788 6.12 14.85 9.64
N SER A 789 5.32 15.57 8.86
CA SER A 789 5.75 16.72 8.06
C SER A 789 5.19 17.98 8.72
N SER A 790 6.04 18.87 9.22
CA SER A 790 5.61 20.02 10.02
C SER A 790 5.19 21.23 9.17
N LEU A 791 3.98 21.73 9.40
CA LEU A 791 3.70 23.17 9.27
C LEU A 791 4.09 23.86 10.57
N ARG A 792 4.80 24.99 10.50
CA ARG A 792 4.95 25.92 11.63
C ARG A 792 3.83 26.95 11.56
N SER A 793 3.17 27.19 12.69
CA SER A 793 2.31 28.36 12.89
C SER A 793 3.16 29.61 13.11
N ASP A 794 2.65 30.78 12.71
CA ASP A 794 3.23 32.05 13.11
C ASP A 794 2.13 33.06 13.52
N LYS A 795 2.49 34.00 14.39
CA LYS A 795 1.68 35.13 14.90
C LYS A 795 0.40 34.81 15.71
N LEU A 796 0.59 34.67 17.03
CA LEU A 796 -0.37 35.12 18.05
C LEU A 796 -0.38 36.66 18.13
N ALA A 797 -1.55 37.33 18.10
CA ALA A 797 -1.65 38.76 18.40
C ALA A 797 -3.06 39.24 18.83
N LYS A 798 -3.38 39.18 20.14
CA LYS A 798 -4.53 39.85 20.80
C LYS A 798 -5.91 39.28 20.34
N ILE A 799 -7.02 39.38 21.08
CA ILE A 799 -7.49 40.36 22.07
C ILE A 799 -7.99 39.69 23.36
N LEU A 800 -7.82 40.37 24.50
CA LEU A 800 -8.49 40.06 25.77
C LEU A 800 -9.92 40.63 25.78
N ALA A 801 -10.92 39.79 26.07
CA ALA A 801 -12.29 40.24 26.33
C ALA A 801 -12.89 39.47 27.52
N VAL A 802 -12.83 40.07 28.70
CA VAL A 802 -13.46 39.53 29.92
C VAL A 802 -14.97 39.72 29.85
N LYS A 803 -15.75 38.70 30.24
CA LYS A 803 -17.06 38.91 30.87
C LYS A 803 -17.44 37.75 31.78
N HIS A 804 -17.56 38.06 33.08
CA HIS A 804 -18.28 37.20 34.03
C HIS A 804 -19.78 37.26 33.74
N ALA A 805 -20.46 36.13 33.90
CA ALA A 805 -21.88 36.07 34.24
C ALA A 805 -22.13 34.78 35.02
N SER A 806 -22.29 34.89 36.34
CA SER A 806 -22.68 33.78 37.22
C SER A 806 -24.14 33.94 37.63
N ASN A 807 -24.87 32.83 37.80
CA ASN A 807 -25.77 32.53 38.95
C ASN A 807 -26.87 31.50 38.60
N LEU A 808 -27.13 30.58 39.55
CA LEU A 808 -28.46 30.10 40.02
C LEU A 808 -29.44 29.46 38.99
N LEU A 809 -30.27 28.44 39.30
CA LEU A 809 -30.75 27.85 40.56
C LEU A 809 -30.95 26.33 40.46
N VAL A 810 -31.15 25.69 41.62
CA VAL A 810 -31.67 24.32 41.87
C VAL A 810 -32.80 24.53 42.90
N PRO A 811 -34.03 23.96 42.79
CA PRO A 811 -34.26 22.52 43.06
C PRO A 811 -35.48 21.83 42.37
N GLY A 812 -35.63 20.52 42.59
CA GLY A 812 -36.86 19.76 42.32
C GLY A 812 -36.71 18.24 42.54
N ARG A 813 -37.63 17.61 43.28
CA ARG A 813 -37.73 16.14 43.52
C ARG A 813 -39.20 15.70 43.30
N ILE A 814 -39.43 14.37 43.35
CA ILE A 814 -40.74 13.67 43.36
C ILE A 814 -41.35 13.54 41.94
N GLY A 815 -41.89 12.39 41.50
CA GLY A 815 -41.98 11.06 42.13
C GLY A 815 -42.61 10.02 41.19
N MET A 816 -42.70 8.75 41.60
CA MET A 816 -43.43 7.69 40.88
C MET A 816 -44.87 7.51 41.43
N PRO A 817 -45.79 6.91 40.66
CA PRO A 817 -46.27 5.59 41.07
C PRO A 817 -46.53 4.57 39.91
N ASN A 818 -47.12 3.43 40.27
CA ASN A 818 -47.16 2.15 39.55
C ASN A 818 -48.36 1.94 38.58
N SER A 819 -48.37 0.73 37.98
CA SER A 819 -49.48 -0.02 37.35
C SER A 819 -49.62 0.14 35.82
N ASN A 820 -50.10 -0.86 35.06
CA ASN A 820 -50.82 -2.08 35.46
C ASN A 820 -50.32 -3.37 34.76
N GLN A 821 -50.68 -4.53 35.34
CA GLN A 821 -50.43 -5.86 34.76
C GLN A 821 -51.48 -6.22 33.69
N LYS A 822 -51.16 -7.20 32.83
CA LYS A 822 -52.14 -8.20 32.39
C LYS A 822 -51.46 -9.52 32.02
N ILE A 823 -51.90 -10.59 32.67
CA ILE A 823 -51.54 -11.98 32.38
C ILE A 823 -52.75 -12.61 31.68
N ILE A 824 -52.52 -13.34 30.59
CA ILE A 824 -53.44 -14.37 30.09
C ILE A 824 -52.57 -15.57 29.69
N ASP A 825 -52.91 -16.73 30.23
CA ASP A 825 -52.36 -18.04 29.88
C ASP A 825 -53.52 -18.96 29.51
N LEU A 826 -53.39 -19.70 28.40
CA LEU A 826 -54.30 -20.78 28.01
C LEU A 826 -53.54 -21.84 27.19
N THR A 827 -53.23 -22.95 27.87
CA THR A 827 -52.70 -24.21 27.33
C THR A 827 -53.58 -24.85 26.24
N LYS A 828 -52.96 -25.57 25.28
CA LYS A 828 -53.18 -27.03 25.07
C LYS A 828 -52.37 -27.68 23.91
N HIS A 829 -51.62 -28.73 24.27
CA HIS A 829 -51.44 -30.05 23.65
C HIS A 829 -51.56 -30.30 22.12
N GLU A 830 -50.58 -31.12 21.64
CA GLU A 830 -50.69 -32.19 20.62
C GLU A 830 -50.99 -31.80 19.16
N LEU A 831 -50.54 -32.53 18.12
CA LEU A 831 -49.81 -33.81 17.99
C LEU A 831 -48.80 -33.73 16.81
N ALA A 832 -48.11 -34.82 16.45
CA ALA A 832 -47.18 -34.86 15.30
C ALA A 832 -47.77 -35.61 14.09
N ASP A 833 -47.32 -35.30 12.86
CA ASP A 833 -47.07 -36.31 11.80
C ASP A 833 -46.34 -35.74 10.55
N GLU A 834 -45.93 -36.65 9.65
CA GLU A 834 -45.06 -36.45 8.45
C GLU A 834 -45.79 -36.02 7.14
N PRO A 835 -45.08 -35.69 6.04
CA PRO A 835 -45.63 -34.86 4.94
C PRO A 835 -46.15 -35.62 3.69
N PRO A 836 -47.05 -34.99 2.89
CA PRO A 836 -47.47 -35.46 1.56
C PRO A 836 -46.68 -34.85 0.38
N LYS A 837 -46.94 -35.34 -0.85
CA LYS A 837 -46.16 -35.08 -2.08
C LYS A 837 -46.99 -34.66 -3.31
N ASP A 838 -46.30 -34.01 -4.25
CA ASP A 838 -46.41 -34.10 -5.73
C ASP A 838 -47.65 -33.52 -6.50
N VAL A 839 -47.53 -33.62 -7.85
CA VAL A 839 -48.41 -33.24 -8.99
C VAL A 839 -48.58 -31.72 -9.26
N VAL A 840 -48.51 -31.16 -10.49
CA VAL A 840 -48.59 -31.69 -11.89
C VAL A 840 -47.60 -30.95 -12.85
N ALA A 841 -47.28 -31.53 -14.03
CA ALA A 841 -46.58 -30.89 -15.18
C ALA A 841 -47.58 -30.27 -16.21
N PRO A 842 -47.32 -29.90 -17.51
CA PRO A 842 -46.37 -30.37 -18.56
C PRO A 842 -45.37 -29.28 -19.09
N CYS A 843 -44.23 -29.54 -19.77
CA CYS A 843 -43.89 -30.27 -21.03
C CYS A 843 -44.36 -29.55 -22.33
N SER A 844 -43.62 -29.49 -23.46
CA SER A 844 -42.30 -30.03 -23.88
C SER A 844 -41.30 -28.90 -24.25
N THR A 845 -40.28 -28.92 -25.15
CA THR A 845 -39.69 -29.76 -26.24
C THR A 845 -38.28 -29.16 -26.57
N LYS A 846 -37.29 -29.69 -27.33
CA LYS A 846 -36.99 -30.93 -28.10
C LYS A 846 -35.44 -31.11 -28.21
N ARG A 847 -34.92 -32.07 -28.98
CA ARG A 847 -33.48 -32.24 -29.41
C ARG A 847 -33.42 -32.90 -30.81
N PRO A 848 -32.22 -33.12 -31.38
CA PRO A 848 -31.83 -34.51 -31.70
C PRO A 848 -30.40 -34.89 -31.22
N ARG A 849 -29.98 -36.14 -31.51
CA ARG A 849 -28.88 -36.88 -30.83
C ARG A 849 -28.48 -38.12 -31.66
N LEU A 850 -27.21 -38.55 -31.60
CA LEU A 850 -26.70 -39.94 -31.75
C LEU A 850 -25.44 -40.05 -30.84
N ALA A 851 -25.15 -41.08 -30.03
CA ALA A 851 -25.34 -42.55 -30.05
C ALA A 851 -24.19 -43.27 -30.83
N LEU A 852 -23.59 -44.39 -30.38
CA LEU A 852 -24.06 -45.53 -29.55
C LEU A 852 -22.97 -46.14 -28.59
N THR A 853 -23.40 -47.00 -27.65
CA THR A 853 -22.77 -48.22 -27.01
C THR A 853 -21.23 -48.37 -26.84
N GLY A 854 -20.70 -49.05 -25.79
CA GLY A 854 -21.30 -49.72 -24.62
C GLY A 854 -20.38 -50.75 -23.92
N SER A 855 -20.71 -51.15 -22.68
CA SER A 855 -20.24 -52.31 -21.86
C SER A 855 -18.73 -52.58 -21.59
N ASP A 856 -18.39 -52.50 -20.30
CA ASP A 856 -17.69 -53.50 -19.46
C ASP A 856 -16.30 -54.10 -19.83
N CYS A 857 -15.32 -53.89 -18.93
CA CYS A 857 -14.69 -54.97 -18.14
C CYS A 857 -13.81 -54.40 -16.99
N GLN A 858 -13.43 -55.24 -16.01
CA GLN A 858 -12.64 -54.86 -14.83
C GLN A 858 -11.21 -55.46 -14.83
N SER A 859 -10.34 -54.82 -14.04
CA SER A 859 -9.21 -55.40 -13.27
C SER A 859 -7.95 -55.93 -13.99
N ASP A 860 -6.86 -55.91 -13.21
CA ASP A 860 -5.63 -56.73 -13.29
C ASP A 860 -4.61 -56.52 -14.43
N HIS A 861 -3.29 -56.60 -14.20
CA HIS A 861 -2.51 -56.48 -12.95
C HIS A 861 -1.01 -56.20 -13.23
N PHE A 862 -0.33 -55.49 -12.30
CA PHE A 862 1.11 -55.53 -11.97
C PHE A 862 2.27 -55.29 -13.00
N ARG A 863 3.32 -54.63 -12.45
CA ARG A 863 4.79 -54.84 -12.67
C ARG A 863 5.44 -54.46 -14.02
N LYS A 864 5.94 -53.21 -14.06
CA LYS A 864 7.39 -52.83 -13.97
C LYS A 864 8.44 -53.98 -13.87
N PRO A 865 9.73 -53.80 -14.26
CA PRO A 865 10.41 -52.54 -14.68
C PRO A 865 11.47 -52.69 -15.83
N LEU A 866 12.30 -51.64 -15.98
CA LEU A 866 13.72 -51.61 -16.42
C LEU A 866 14.10 -51.15 -17.84
N ASP A 867 15.32 -50.57 -17.86
CA ASP A 867 16.32 -50.33 -18.91
C ASP A 867 16.09 -49.33 -20.07
N SER A 868 16.72 -48.16 -19.87
CA SER A 868 17.48 -47.35 -20.86
C SER A 868 18.70 -48.14 -21.43
N PRO A 869 19.38 -47.74 -22.55
CA PRO A 869 19.64 -46.33 -22.91
C PRO A 869 19.84 -45.97 -24.41
N ASP A 870 20.27 -44.71 -24.61
CA ASP A 870 21.15 -44.17 -25.65
C ASP A 870 20.72 -43.92 -27.12
N CYS A 871 21.25 -42.78 -27.60
CA CYS A 871 21.63 -42.43 -28.98
C CYS A 871 20.58 -42.31 -30.11
N SER A 872 20.84 -41.57 -31.21
CA SER A 872 21.58 -40.30 -31.38
C SER A 872 21.47 -39.76 -32.83
N SER A 873 21.33 -38.43 -32.99
CA SER A 873 21.80 -37.63 -34.15
C SER A 873 21.16 -37.80 -35.54
N VAL A 874 21.54 -36.89 -36.47
CA VAL A 874 21.27 -36.84 -37.92
C VAL A 874 19.82 -36.48 -38.33
N ALA A 875 19.53 -35.66 -39.37
CA ALA A 875 20.21 -34.48 -39.95
C ALA A 875 19.24 -33.72 -40.89
N HIS A 876 19.66 -32.54 -41.35
CA HIS A 876 19.13 -31.71 -42.46
C HIS A 876 18.11 -32.33 -43.44
N HIS A 877 17.10 -31.52 -43.81
CA HIS A 877 17.02 -31.05 -45.21
C HIS A 877 16.28 -29.70 -45.36
N LEU A 878 16.71 -28.91 -46.35
CA LEU A 878 16.02 -27.71 -46.86
C LEU A 878 15.12 -28.09 -48.05
N LEU A 879 14.03 -27.35 -48.27
CA LEU A 879 13.67 -26.79 -49.59
C LEU A 879 12.50 -25.77 -49.51
N SER A 880 12.19 -25.12 -50.63
CA SER A 880 11.39 -23.88 -50.73
C SER A 880 10.04 -24.04 -51.46
N GLU A 881 9.33 -22.91 -51.56
CA GLU A 881 8.02 -22.71 -52.21
C GLU A 881 7.80 -23.37 -53.58
N SER A 882 6.56 -23.84 -53.85
CA SER A 882 5.74 -23.42 -55.02
C SER A 882 4.31 -24.02 -54.99
N ASP A 883 3.47 -23.60 -55.95
CA ASP A 883 2.14 -24.10 -56.37
C ASP A 883 0.84 -23.52 -55.74
N PHE A 884 -0.22 -23.18 -56.50
CA PHE A 884 -0.32 -22.77 -57.94
C PHE A 884 -1.63 -21.96 -58.21
N ARG A 885 -1.84 -21.53 -59.47
CA ARG A 885 -2.89 -20.58 -59.96
C ARG A 885 -4.32 -21.19 -60.08
N TYR A 886 -5.40 -20.37 -60.13
CA TYR A 886 -6.15 -20.02 -61.37
C TYR A 886 -7.38 -19.07 -61.21
N LEU A 887 -7.70 -18.39 -62.33
CA LEU A 887 -8.74 -17.38 -62.72
C LEU A 887 -10.22 -17.59 -62.20
N LEU A 888 -11.22 -16.67 -62.24
CA LEU A 888 -11.67 -15.76 -63.33
C LEU A 888 -12.87 -14.81 -62.95
N ASN A 889 -12.83 -13.54 -63.36
CA ASN A 889 -13.89 -12.57 -63.79
C ASN A 889 -15.28 -12.33 -63.12
N ASN A 890 -15.55 -11.02 -62.94
CA ASN A 890 -16.77 -10.25 -63.32
C ASN A 890 -18.14 -10.48 -62.66
N LYS A 891 -18.67 -9.40 -62.04
CA LYS A 891 -19.52 -8.41 -62.77
C LYS A 891 -19.57 -7.03 -62.09
N LYS A 892 -19.72 -5.97 -62.89
CA LYS A 892 -20.07 -4.58 -62.49
C LYS A 892 -21.42 -4.22 -63.13
N SER A 893 -22.29 -3.52 -62.40
CA SER A 893 -23.33 -2.58 -62.91
C SER A 893 -24.14 -2.04 -61.72
N GLN A 894 -24.86 -0.90 -61.75
CA GLN A 894 -24.76 0.40 -62.44
C GLN A 894 -25.90 1.28 -61.89
N TYR A 895 -25.68 2.60 -61.73
CA TYR A 895 -26.74 3.65 -61.70
C TYR A 895 -27.79 3.52 -60.55
N SER A 896 -28.65 4.49 -60.24
CA SER A 896 -28.55 5.96 -60.33
C SER A 896 -29.58 6.61 -59.39
N ASP A 897 -29.61 7.93 -59.38
CA ASP A 897 -30.57 8.84 -58.73
C ASP A 897 -32.00 8.32 -58.53
N ASN A 898 -32.60 8.67 -57.39
CA ASN A 898 -33.64 9.70 -57.48
C ASN A 898 -33.89 10.52 -56.22
N GLN A 899 -34.45 11.70 -56.45
CA GLN A 899 -35.04 12.60 -55.45
C GLN A 899 -36.42 11.99 -55.03
N SER A 900 -37.13 12.41 -53.99
CA SER A 900 -37.55 13.79 -53.71
C SER A 900 -38.58 13.82 -52.56
N THR A 901 -38.60 14.93 -51.79
CA THR A 901 -39.81 15.49 -51.14
C THR A 901 -40.58 14.66 -50.08
N ARG A 902 -41.43 15.24 -49.22
CA ARG A 902 -41.85 16.65 -49.05
C ARG A 902 -42.10 16.98 -47.56
N ASN A 903 -41.88 18.25 -47.23
CA ASN A 903 -42.65 19.19 -46.38
C ASN A 903 -43.69 18.62 -45.38
N SER A 904 -44.01 19.28 -44.25
CA SER A 904 -44.23 20.74 -44.12
C SER A 904 -44.09 21.15 -42.63
N ASN A 905 -43.42 22.26 -42.30
CA ASN A 905 -43.94 23.65 -42.18
C ASN A 905 -44.75 23.92 -40.90
N LEU A 906 -44.72 25.11 -40.28
CA LEU A 906 -43.76 26.24 -40.29
C LEU A 906 -44.20 27.25 -39.20
N ASP A 907 -43.28 28.09 -38.71
CA ASP A 907 -43.55 29.43 -38.17
C ASP A 907 -44.42 29.56 -36.87
N ARG A 908 -44.50 30.68 -36.13
CA ARG A 908 -43.59 31.84 -35.86
C ARG A 908 -44.27 32.80 -34.85
N ALA A 909 -43.51 33.82 -34.40
CA ALA A 909 -43.93 35.00 -33.62
C ALA A 909 -44.16 34.77 -32.12
N ASN A 910 -44.05 35.76 -31.22
CA ASN A 910 -43.23 36.97 -31.04
C ASN A 910 -43.88 37.77 -29.89
N LEU A 911 -43.06 38.32 -28.99
CA LEU A 911 -43.26 39.60 -28.27
C LEU A 911 -44.32 39.75 -27.16
N LEU A 912 -44.08 40.82 -26.37
CA LEU A 912 -44.89 41.48 -25.33
C LEU A 912 -45.02 40.72 -23.99
N GLU A 913 -44.93 41.36 -22.80
CA GLU A 913 -44.43 42.70 -22.43
C GLU A 913 -44.09 42.75 -20.90
N ASP A 914 -43.25 43.71 -20.50
CA ASP A 914 -43.33 44.65 -19.35
C ASP A 914 -44.31 44.40 -18.16
N GLU A 915 -44.10 44.88 -16.91
CA GLU A 915 -43.13 45.86 -16.37
C GLU A 915 -42.99 45.79 -14.81
N ARG A 916 -42.03 46.58 -14.26
CA ARG A 916 -41.99 47.16 -12.86
C ARG A 916 -41.79 46.16 -11.68
N THR A 917 -41.12 46.51 -10.56
CA THR A 917 -40.42 47.75 -10.15
C THR A 917 -39.26 47.43 -9.18
N SER A 918 -38.05 47.94 -9.47
CA SER A 918 -37.33 49.03 -8.73
C SER A 918 -37.40 49.09 -7.19
N ARG A 919 -36.37 49.55 -6.43
CA ARG A 919 -35.00 50.03 -6.74
C ARG A 919 -34.15 50.18 -5.43
N LYS A 920 -32.81 50.23 -5.57
CA LYS A 920 -31.78 51.21 -5.09
C LYS A 920 -32.15 52.23 -3.96
N THR A 921 -31.28 52.94 -3.19
CA THR A 921 -29.82 53.27 -3.14
C THR A 921 -29.48 53.84 -1.71
N ALA A 922 -28.34 54.39 -1.24
CA ALA A 922 -26.95 54.70 -1.68
C ALA A 922 -26.05 54.96 -0.42
N GLY A 923 -24.73 55.19 -0.59
CA GLY A 923 -23.76 55.63 0.45
C GLY A 923 -22.50 54.74 0.46
N LEU A 924 -21.29 55.11 0.00
CA LEU A 924 -20.54 56.39 -0.03
C LEU A 924 -20.22 56.92 1.39
N VAL A 925 -19.01 57.39 1.73
CA VAL A 925 -18.03 58.21 0.94
C VAL A 925 -16.54 57.83 1.20
N ASP A 926 -15.82 57.51 0.11
CA ASP A 926 -14.53 58.04 -0.42
C ASP A 926 -13.24 58.41 0.40
N LEU A 927 -12.10 58.41 -0.34
CA LEU A 927 -10.74 58.97 -0.09
C LEU A 927 -9.86 58.32 1.02
N GLN A 928 -8.55 58.07 0.86
CA GLN A 928 -7.51 58.74 0.04
C GLN A 928 -6.32 57.81 -0.36
N ASN A 929 -5.32 58.33 -1.09
CA ASN A 929 -4.23 57.59 -1.80
C ASN A 929 -3.01 57.16 -0.94
N GLU A 930 -2.15 56.28 -1.49
CA GLU A 930 -0.72 56.53 -1.82
C GLU A 930 -0.10 55.31 -2.56
N ASP A 931 0.93 55.52 -3.38
CA ASP A 931 1.57 54.50 -4.23
C ASP A 931 2.77 53.77 -3.57
N GLY A 932 3.10 52.54 -4.03
CA GLY A 932 4.28 51.81 -3.54
C GLY A 932 4.60 50.51 -4.28
N ILE A 933 5.69 50.50 -5.07
CA ILE A 933 6.09 49.37 -5.92
C ILE A 933 6.91 48.31 -5.15
N LEU A 934 6.63 47.01 -5.37
CA LEU A 934 7.65 45.96 -5.20
C LEU A 934 7.49 44.80 -6.21
N SER A 935 8.62 44.20 -6.60
CA SER A 935 8.71 43.18 -7.66
C SER A 935 8.27 41.78 -7.20
N SER A 936 7.67 41.01 -8.11
CA SER A 936 7.14 39.66 -7.85
C SER A 936 8.01 38.55 -8.44
N ALA A 937 8.38 37.57 -7.60
CA ALA A 937 9.07 36.34 -8.03
C ALA A 937 8.16 35.40 -8.86
N PRO A 938 8.72 34.53 -9.72
CA PRO A 938 7.92 33.67 -10.60
C PRO A 938 7.25 32.50 -9.85
N CYS A 939 5.93 32.61 -9.60
CA CYS A 939 5.12 31.49 -9.10
C CYS A 939 4.46 30.67 -10.22
N ASN A 940 4.14 29.41 -9.90
CA ASN A 940 3.61 28.41 -10.83
C ASN A 940 2.29 28.81 -11.48
N ASN A 941 2.10 28.44 -12.76
CA ASN A 941 0.90 28.82 -13.51
C ASN A 941 -0.37 28.04 -13.10
N GLU A 942 -0.24 26.87 -12.47
CA GLU A 942 -1.39 26.09 -11.99
C GLU A 942 -2.12 26.77 -10.82
N GLU A 943 -1.36 27.31 -9.86
CA GLU A 943 -1.91 28.09 -8.74
C GLU A 943 -2.69 29.31 -9.23
N LYS A 944 -2.15 30.04 -10.21
CA LYS A 944 -2.82 31.20 -10.86
C LYS A 944 -4.18 30.80 -11.45
N GLY A 945 -4.24 29.67 -12.14
CA GLY A 945 -5.46 29.13 -12.72
C GLY A 945 -6.51 28.75 -11.66
N SER A 946 -6.09 28.09 -10.58
CA SER A 946 -6.99 27.75 -9.47
C SER A 946 -7.55 29.00 -8.77
N ALA A 947 -6.70 30.00 -8.48
CA ALA A 947 -7.11 31.26 -7.88
C ALA A 947 -8.04 32.09 -8.79
N PHE A 948 -7.83 32.05 -10.11
CA PHE A 948 -8.75 32.67 -11.07
C PHE A 948 -10.12 31.98 -11.07
N LEU A 949 -10.18 30.64 -11.05
CA LEU A 949 -11.46 29.91 -11.01
C LEU A 949 -12.26 30.13 -9.72
N VAL A 950 -11.59 30.40 -8.59
CA VAL A 950 -12.26 30.85 -7.35
C VAL A 950 -12.90 32.22 -7.55
N GLN A 951 -12.15 33.21 -8.04
CA GLN A 951 -12.68 34.57 -8.29
C GLN A 951 -13.82 34.59 -9.33
N VAL A 952 -13.77 33.72 -10.35
CA VAL A 952 -14.88 33.52 -11.29
C VAL A 952 -16.12 32.96 -10.58
N ARG A 953 -15.95 32.03 -9.62
CA ARG A 953 -17.07 31.47 -8.85
C ARG A 953 -17.64 32.44 -7.80
N GLU A 954 -16.84 33.36 -7.29
CA GLU A 954 -17.29 34.43 -6.37
C GLU A 954 -18.07 35.55 -7.09
N LYS A 955 -17.99 35.62 -8.42
CA LYS A 955 -18.52 36.72 -9.24
C LYS A 955 -19.62 36.34 -10.22
N LEU A 956 -19.72 35.07 -10.57
CA LEU A 956 -20.83 34.50 -11.33
C LEU A 956 -21.85 33.86 -10.38
N THR A 957 -23.13 33.92 -10.73
CA THR A 957 -24.15 33.05 -10.13
C THR A 957 -23.87 31.58 -10.49
N ASP A 958 -24.39 30.60 -9.73
CA ASP A 958 -24.14 29.17 -10.02
C ASP A 958 -24.57 28.78 -11.45
N THR A 959 -25.63 29.37 -12.00
CA THR A 959 -26.07 29.17 -13.40
C THR A 959 -25.06 29.72 -14.39
N GLU A 960 -24.62 30.98 -14.23
CA GLU A 960 -23.58 31.60 -15.07
C GLU A 960 -22.23 30.86 -14.96
N TYR A 961 -21.89 30.36 -13.77
CA TYR A 961 -20.69 29.55 -13.55
C TYR A 961 -20.79 28.20 -14.27
N HIS A 962 -21.97 27.57 -14.27
CA HIS A 962 -22.24 26.39 -15.08
C HIS A 962 -22.15 26.67 -16.58
N GLU A 963 -22.59 27.83 -17.06
CA GLU A 963 -22.37 28.26 -18.46
C GLU A 963 -20.88 28.47 -18.78
N PHE A 964 -20.13 29.19 -17.94
CA PHE A 964 -18.68 29.39 -18.09
C PHE A 964 -17.93 28.06 -18.21
N VAL A 965 -18.21 27.13 -17.29
CA VAL A 965 -17.67 25.76 -17.32
C VAL A 965 -18.16 25.00 -18.56
N GLY A 966 -19.38 25.26 -19.02
CA GLY A 966 -19.94 24.76 -20.28
C GLY A 966 -19.14 25.21 -21.50
N TYR A 967 -18.90 26.52 -21.68
CA TYR A 967 -18.09 27.05 -22.79
C TYR A 967 -16.66 26.50 -22.77
N MET A 968 -16.04 26.37 -21.59
CA MET A 968 -14.70 25.79 -21.44
C MET A 968 -14.67 24.28 -21.77
N LYS A 969 -15.72 23.52 -21.42
CA LYS A 969 -15.89 22.12 -21.83
C LYS A 969 -16.10 21.99 -23.35
N SER A 970 -16.95 22.84 -23.95
CA SER A 970 -17.23 22.87 -25.38
C SER A 970 -16.02 23.27 -26.22
N LEU A 971 -15.09 24.07 -25.67
CA LEU A 971 -13.79 24.31 -26.26
C LEU A 971 -12.91 23.05 -26.22
N LYS A 972 -12.84 22.37 -25.07
CA LYS A 972 -12.03 21.15 -24.89
C LYS A 972 -12.52 19.99 -25.76
N SER A 973 -13.83 19.88 -26.00
CA SER A 973 -14.43 18.86 -26.90
C SER A 973 -14.42 19.25 -28.38
N LYS A 974 -13.96 20.46 -28.74
CA LYS A 974 -14.05 21.07 -30.09
C LYS A 974 -15.49 21.28 -30.61
N ALA A 975 -16.49 21.21 -29.73
CA ALA A 975 -17.90 21.43 -30.08
C ALA A 975 -18.22 22.89 -30.49
N MET A 976 -17.39 23.86 -30.07
CA MET A 976 -17.49 25.26 -30.49
C MET A 976 -16.15 25.78 -31.03
N LYS A 977 -16.20 26.72 -31.98
CA LYS A 977 -14.98 27.40 -32.47
C LYS A 977 -14.51 28.39 -31.41
N ILE A 978 -13.19 28.49 -31.21
CA ILE A 978 -12.56 29.37 -30.21
C ILE A 978 -13.09 30.82 -30.24
N GLY A 979 -13.31 31.41 -31.42
CA GLY A 979 -13.88 32.76 -31.52
C GLY A 979 -15.27 32.92 -30.89
N GLN A 980 -16.13 31.90 -31.01
CA GLN A 980 -17.46 31.89 -30.38
C GLN A 980 -17.37 31.75 -28.86
N VAL A 981 -16.43 30.91 -28.39
CA VAL A 981 -16.16 30.72 -26.95
C VAL A 981 -15.62 32.01 -26.34
N LEU A 982 -14.65 32.66 -26.99
CA LEU A 982 -14.14 33.96 -26.57
C LEU A 982 -15.25 35.01 -26.54
N GLN A 983 -16.06 35.13 -27.61
CA GLN A 983 -17.17 36.09 -27.65
C GLN A 983 -18.21 35.86 -26.54
N SER A 984 -18.51 34.60 -26.19
CA SER A 984 -19.44 34.26 -25.11
C SER A 984 -18.88 34.61 -23.74
N ILE A 985 -17.60 34.29 -23.48
CA ILE A 985 -16.92 34.62 -22.22
C ILE A 985 -16.73 36.14 -22.07
N THR A 986 -16.41 36.87 -23.14
CA THR A 986 -16.31 38.34 -23.13
C THR A 986 -17.65 39.01 -22.79
N ARG A 987 -18.79 38.41 -23.16
CA ARG A 987 -20.13 38.84 -22.73
C ARG A 987 -20.41 38.48 -21.26
N LEU A 988 -20.08 37.27 -20.82
CA LEU A 988 -20.34 36.81 -19.45
C LEU A 988 -19.60 37.65 -18.38
N PHE A 989 -18.44 38.21 -18.74
CA PHE A 989 -17.65 39.11 -17.90
C PHE A 989 -17.80 40.61 -18.27
N SER A 990 -18.78 41.02 -19.08
CA SER A 990 -18.92 42.43 -19.50
C SER A 990 -19.57 43.36 -18.45
N LEU A 991 -20.00 42.83 -17.29
CA LEU A 991 -20.53 43.64 -16.20
C LEU A 991 -19.39 44.41 -15.47
N PRO A 992 -19.63 45.64 -14.97
CA PRO A 992 -18.57 46.47 -14.39
C PRO A 992 -17.78 45.82 -13.25
N ASP A 993 -18.43 45.02 -12.42
CA ASP A 993 -17.82 44.33 -11.28
C ASP A 993 -17.02 43.07 -11.70
N ARG A 994 -17.12 42.66 -12.96
CA ARG A 994 -16.46 41.49 -13.58
C ARG A 994 -15.35 41.87 -14.56
N LEU A 995 -15.18 43.15 -14.90
CA LEU A 995 -14.10 43.63 -15.77
C LEU A 995 -12.68 43.17 -15.35
N PRO A 996 -12.33 43.03 -14.05
CA PRO A 996 -11.05 42.45 -13.65
C PRO A 996 -10.87 40.99 -14.10
N LEU A 997 -11.95 40.19 -14.14
CA LEU A 997 -11.93 38.83 -14.69
C LEU A 997 -11.79 38.86 -16.20
N LEU A 998 -12.46 39.80 -16.87
CA LEU A 998 -12.37 39.99 -18.31
C LEU A 998 -10.93 40.28 -18.77
N HIS A 999 -10.23 41.21 -18.10
CA HIS A 999 -8.83 41.49 -18.42
C HIS A 999 -7.91 40.30 -18.07
N ARG A 1000 -8.05 39.70 -16.88
CA ARG A 1000 -7.24 38.53 -16.47
C ARG A 1000 -7.50 37.27 -17.32
N PHE A 1001 -8.66 37.14 -17.97
CA PHE A 1001 -8.92 36.01 -18.84
C PHE A 1001 -7.97 35.98 -20.06
N LYS A 1002 -7.45 37.13 -20.49
CA LYS A 1002 -6.47 37.24 -21.60
C LYS A 1002 -5.21 36.39 -21.36
N ASP A 1003 -4.77 36.24 -20.11
CA ASP A 1003 -3.62 35.42 -19.71
C ASP A 1003 -3.81 33.93 -20.06
N TYR A 1004 -5.07 33.48 -20.16
CA TYR A 1004 -5.45 32.11 -20.49
C TYR A 1004 -5.86 31.93 -21.97
N VAL A 1005 -5.92 33.02 -22.75
CA VAL A 1005 -6.14 32.96 -24.20
C VAL A 1005 -4.80 32.67 -24.90
N PRO A 1006 -4.71 31.69 -25.81
CA PRO A 1006 -3.48 31.46 -26.59
C PRO A 1006 -3.12 32.69 -27.43
N ALA A 1007 -1.84 33.11 -27.41
CA ALA A 1007 -1.35 34.36 -28.02
C ALA A 1007 -1.85 34.61 -29.46
N LYS A 1008 -1.95 33.56 -30.28
CA LYS A 1008 -2.47 33.64 -31.67
C LYS A 1008 -3.94 34.08 -31.80
N TYR A 1009 -4.66 34.23 -30.69
CA TYR A 1009 -6.03 34.76 -30.62
C TYR A 1009 -6.14 36.05 -29.78
N HIS A 1010 -5.03 36.62 -29.29
CA HIS A 1010 -5.06 37.87 -28.52
C HIS A 1010 -5.64 39.04 -29.33
N SER A 1011 -5.28 39.17 -30.60
CA SER A 1011 -5.83 40.20 -31.50
C SER A 1011 -7.35 40.09 -31.70
N LEU A 1012 -7.88 38.86 -31.78
CA LEU A 1012 -9.32 38.60 -31.83
C LEU A 1012 -10.00 38.90 -30.49
N TYR A 1013 -9.35 38.57 -29.37
CA TYR A 1013 -9.85 38.88 -28.04
C TYR A 1013 -9.92 40.40 -27.81
N ASP A 1014 -8.87 41.13 -28.17
CA ASP A 1014 -8.80 42.60 -28.06
C ASP A 1014 -9.84 43.31 -28.93
N GLN A 1015 -10.22 42.74 -30.09
CA GLN A 1015 -11.36 43.22 -30.88
C GLN A 1015 -12.69 43.05 -30.13
N TYR A 1016 -12.91 41.93 -29.42
CA TYR A 1016 -14.11 41.75 -28.60
C TYR A 1016 -14.10 42.65 -27.35
N LEU A 1017 -12.94 42.91 -26.74
CA LEU A 1017 -12.81 43.86 -25.62
C LEU A 1017 -13.23 45.28 -26.04
N LYS A 1018 -12.64 45.81 -27.13
CA LYS A 1018 -12.99 47.15 -27.65
C LYS A 1018 -14.48 47.28 -27.96
N ARG A 1019 -15.05 46.28 -28.64
CA ARG A 1019 -16.46 46.26 -29.05
C ARG A 1019 -17.44 46.15 -27.88
N ASN A 1020 -17.00 45.68 -26.71
CA ASN A 1020 -17.80 45.73 -25.48
C ASN A 1020 -17.65 47.06 -24.73
N HIS A 1021 -16.49 47.73 -24.78
CA HIS A 1021 -16.33 49.09 -24.23
C HIS A 1021 -17.19 50.12 -24.99
N GLU A 1022 -17.31 49.99 -26.31
CA GLU A 1022 -18.21 50.82 -27.14
C GLU A 1022 -19.69 50.65 -26.78
N VAL A 1023 -20.09 49.50 -26.23
CA VAL A 1023 -21.47 49.17 -25.79
C VAL A 1023 -21.70 49.51 -24.31
N ALA A 1024 -20.65 49.81 -23.54
CA ALA A 1024 -20.75 50.22 -22.13
C ALA A 1024 -20.85 51.76 -21.94
N HIS A 1025 -20.79 52.52 -23.03
CA HIS A 1025 -20.92 53.99 -23.06
C HIS A 1025 -22.15 54.47 -23.86
N LEU A 1026 -23.10 53.57 -24.11
CA LEU A 1026 -24.43 53.80 -24.68
C LEU A 1026 -25.51 53.30 -23.71
#